data_AF-A0A8H3I487-F1
#
_entry.id   AF-A0A8H3I487-F1
#
_cell.length_a   1.000
_cell.length_b   1.000
_cell.length_c   1.000
_cell.angle_alpha   90.00
_cell.angle_beta   90.00
_cell.angle_gamma   90.00
#
_symmetry.space_group_name_H-M   'P 1'
#
loop_
_entity.id
_entity.type
_entity.pdbx_description
1 polymer ?
#
loop_
_entity_poly.entity_id
_entity_poly.type
_entity_poly.pdbx_seq_one_letter_code
_entity_poly.pdbx_strand_id
1 'polypeptide(L)'
;MSYPLFWPAKYFFYPMGITAAKSLTQDLSPEQSADILVLGCGDPRDILFTLYSDLTINNARRKMDIICSEVEPAILARNILLFSLIEDDIEPSERIWDCFYHFKIDDSTASVVQSQSQKLEKYAQDIECWRNSPYGSFLKMVDTRTLAQLRLHWNNYANFSDLPLDQMNKLHAKQRELSKTVAVEGMTMISTSRSAGMLWNEALYHLSDMFTLYWKTGTTATAAAEIQKATNLNPTFCYSRAGETFDPHYGTFPQGFHFGPAYAPIADDPVGALPKTGSPAITKAKQQFAAWCSAFRAAREAKAITLRFYFGDSLPFCHALAKLKTAGEASSGLFSGAYRATQITLDELSHSDPPAPLAFDVIDTASQVDQVALLNLLIVTPDLLKPESQSVIYTESILQSGKDFTKGFQERLCTDIPTFAALFGIAPRSYVSRFTAESNVHELIFSHDKVQSLFGPGTGQVQFQERTVWTNPYGGDTQTSGKKLLVTFEAGNLAVILLGMYDKMLEHERISESGGPRKPPEELKRLSWVNYNRESVAQLFRVVQRRVELRTGGWNDVISKFLQMARADNQRPAEGANYRDTVLQLHLAGVMTFDELTPNWYDNPGYRTAPDKRSGVLEGWKEIPPIVCIVLTVPRQKLNEVFGGPVDKVGTPYLVCCIQYRQVAHNISVPHAVWGRLVKSRDSDRVVIEEDASGKHGHSDLIVSFWAPTRAVEELDTTVDLRLKPTMASVLTYYMKLGQLLDVFTAKMTDKHHVTILPYRPTLASEPALYPPKWKDPPGPDNSKYKCHAMVTEHFGQSVTSLFVRFTVQAPAERLALLQGATIAAKQIGPCVMELKVGSYTHLLLYSYPIQGREPRIRIARKSGYVEVIVPVSAPSDPSGYFMNPFPVLGKGAYTPWNVHHVNLDRSPLLDTTIPSKLYWVEHLCKHQLSAPEKAVHDGSEVTKQQAIHARVNFKSSIHSLAKHYLGDGVQQSRVITLCDEDKGRSYAMLFIGGIRMDLTCMTIAFDTAVVPMTNDENLLNSLLGLLQIENP
;
A
#
# COMPACT_ATOMS: atom_id res chain seq x y z
N MET A 1 4.57 -14.27 -1.84
CA MET A 1 5.53 -13.17 -1.70
C MET A 1 5.80 -13.01 -0.22
N SER A 2 7.05 -13.16 0.17
CA SER A 2 7.49 -12.96 1.55
C SER A 2 8.19 -11.62 1.71
N TYR A 3 8.01 -11.04 2.90
CA TYR A 3 8.89 -10.02 3.42
C TYR A 3 10.09 -10.70 4.12
N PRO A 4 11.32 -10.18 4.02
CA PRO A 4 12.48 -10.78 4.68
C PRO A 4 12.26 -11.02 6.18
N LEU A 5 12.56 -12.22 6.65
CA LEU A 5 12.45 -12.54 8.08
C LEU A 5 13.42 -11.67 8.88
N PHE A 6 12.94 -11.01 9.93
CA PHE A 6 13.75 -10.20 10.83
C PHE A 6 13.46 -10.54 12.28
N TRP A 7 14.43 -10.31 13.16
CA TRP A 7 14.24 -10.46 14.59
C TRP A 7 13.39 -9.30 15.15
N PRO A 8 12.20 -9.58 15.71
CA PRO A 8 11.31 -8.53 16.22
C PRO A 8 11.77 -8.12 17.62
N ALA A 9 12.74 -7.21 17.71
CA ALA A 9 13.22 -6.70 19.00
C ALA A 9 12.10 -6.00 19.77
N LYS A 10 11.30 -5.18 19.07
CA LYS A 10 10.10 -4.50 19.57
C LYS A 10 8.95 -4.64 18.56
N TYR A 11 7.74 -4.86 19.07
CA TYR A 11 6.51 -4.71 18.30
C TYR A 11 5.94 -3.33 18.58
N PHE A 12 5.63 -2.56 17.54
CA PHE A 12 4.97 -1.27 17.71
C PHE A 12 3.46 -1.45 17.63
N PHE A 13 2.75 -1.05 18.68
CA PHE A 13 1.30 -1.08 18.72
C PHE A 13 0.75 0.29 18.32
N TYR A 14 0.00 0.37 17.21
CA TYR A 14 -0.57 1.61 16.67
C TYR A 14 -2.09 1.65 16.87
N PRO A 15 -2.60 1.88 18.11
CA PRO A 15 -4.03 1.83 18.40
C PRO A 15 -4.84 2.95 17.73
N MET A 16 -4.19 4.00 17.26
CA MET A 16 -4.85 5.14 16.64
C MET A 16 -4.02 5.55 15.44
N GLY A 17 -4.67 5.86 14.33
CA GLY A 17 -3.94 6.33 13.18
C GLY A 17 -3.41 7.76 13.40
N ILE A 18 -2.37 8.10 12.64
CA ILE A 18 -1.58 9.34 12.83
C ILE A 18 -1.74 10.37 11.69
N THR A 19 -2.73 10.17 10.83
CA THR A 19 -3.08 11.05 9.70
C THR A 19 -4.57 11.38 9.72
N ALA A 20 -5.04 12.44 9.07
CA ALA A 20 -6.48 12.72 8.99
C ALA A 20 -7.22 11.61 8.24
N ALA A 21 -8.47 11.34 8.64
CA ALA A 21 -9.30 10.33 7.98
C ALA A 21 -9.49 10.61 6.49
N LYS A 22 -9.57 9.55 5.67
CA LYS A 22 -9.74 9.64 4.22
C LYS A 22 -11.01 8.94 3.77
N SER A 23 -11.62 9.46 2.69
CA SER A 23 -12.76 8.81 2.06
C SER A 23 -12.28 7.70 1.12
N LEU A 24 -12.69 6.47 1.40
CA LEU A 24 -12.35 5.30 0.59
C LEU A 24 -13.16 5.25 -0.71
N THR A 25 -14.21 6.06 -0.88
CA THR A 25 -15.07 6.09 -2.08
C THR A 25 -14.90 7.35 -2.92
N GLN A 26 -13.92 8.21 -2.62
CA GLN A 26 -13.75 9.51 -3.27
C GLN A 26 -13.57 9.43 -4.79
N ASP A 27 -13.02 8.32 -5.31
CA ASP A 27 -12.80 8.10 -6.75
C ASP A 27 -13.91 7.28 -7.44
N LEU A 28 -14.93 6.84 -6.69
CA LEU A 28 -16.01 6.01 -7.22
C LEU A 28 -17.25 6.84 -7.56
N SER A 29 -17.90 6.53 -8.69
CA SER A 29 -19.17 7.18 -9.06
C SER A 29 -20.23 6.95 -7.97
N PRO A 30 -21.04 7.95 -7.57
CA PRO A 30 -22.07 7.80 -6.52
C PRO A 30 -23.08 6.65 -6.74
N GLU A 31 -23.28 6.24 -7.99
CA GLU A 31 -24.20 5.18 -8.42
C GLU A 31 -23.67 3.77 -8.17
N GLN A 32 -22.35 3.63 -8.04
CA GLN A 32 -21.66 2.34 -7.98
C GLN A 32 -21.68 1.77 -6.56
N SER A 33 -21.81 0.45 -6.37
CA SER A 33 -21.50 -0.16 -5.07
C SER A 33 -19.98 -0.22 -4.86
N ALA A 34 -19.49 -0.31 -3.62
CA ALA A 34 -18.07 -0.32 -3.34
C ALA A 34 -17.62 -1.63 -2.68
N ASP A 35 -16.82 -2.42 -3.41
CA ASP A 35 -16.05 -3.54 -2.88
C ASP A 35 -14.65 -3.04 -2.55
N ILE A 36 -14.30 -3.01 -1.26
CA ILE A 36 -13.09 -2.35 -0.76
C ILE A 36 -12.21 -3.36 -0.02
N LEU A 37 -10.91 -3.37 -0.32
CA LEU A 37 -9.90 -4.09 0.45
C LEU A 37 -8.99 -3.08 1.16
N VAL A 38 -8.91 -3.15 2.48
CA VAL A 38 -8.02 -2.33 3.30
C VAL A 38 -6.95 -3.22 3.92
N LEU A 39 -5.68 -3.01 3.52
CA LEU A 39 -4.52 -3.74 4.01
C LEU A 39 -3.81 -2.92 5.09
N GLY A 40 -3.78 -3.44 6.32
CA GLY A 40 -3.31 -2.69 7.50
C GLY A 40 -4.34 -1.65 7.92
N CYS A 41 -5.58 -2.08 8.18
CA CYS A 41 -6.73 -1.18 8.32
C CYS A 41 -6.62 -0.17 9.46
N GLY A 42 -5.75 -0.40 10.47
CA GLY A 42 -5.62 0.53 11.59
C GLY A 42 -6.95 0.73 12.31
N ASP A 43 -7.17 1.94 12.84
CA ASP A 43 -8.42 2.32 13.49
C ASP A 43 -9.54 2.63 12.48
N PRO A 44 -10.82 2.61 12.87
CA PRO A 44 -11.95 2.56 11.93
C PRO A 44 -12.31 3.94 11.36
N ARG A 45 -11.46 4.95 11.53
CA ARG A 45 -11.74 6.35 11.17
C ARG A 45 -12.05 6.54 9.69
N ASP A 46 -11.33 5.83 8.80
CA ASP A 46 -11.49 6.00 7.35
C ASP A 46 -12.84 5.41 6.92
N ILE A 47 -13.24 4.29 7.51
CA ILE A 47 -14.56 3.67 7.30
C ILE A 47 -15.68 4.60 7.80
N LEU A 48 -15.57 5.06 9.05
CA LEU A 48 -16.56 5.93 9.69
C LEU A 48 -16.71 7.26 8.94
N PHE A 49 -15.59 7.87 8.57
CA PHE A 49 -15.58 9.10 7.79
C PHE A 49 -16.15 8.88 6.38
N THR A 50 -15.78 7.79 5.69
CA THR A 50 -16.34 7.44 4.38
C THR A 50 -17.86 7.41 4.41
N LEU A 51 -18.47 6.73 5.39
CA LEU A 51 -19.93 6.65 5.54
C LEU A 51 -20.59 8.01 5.79
N TYR A 52 -19.90 8.91 6.46
CA TYR A 52 -20.36 10.28 6.71
C TYR A 52 -20.24 11.16 5.46
N SER A 53 -19.13 11.07 4.73
CA SER A 53 -18.79 11.93 3.60
C SER A 53 -19.32 11.45 2.25
N ASP A 54 -19.75 10.19 2.13
CA ASP A 54 -20.17 9.61 0.84
C ASP A 54 -21.36 10.38 0.22
N LEU A 55 -21.45 10.30 -1.10
CA LEU A 55 -22.55 10.91 -1.86
C LEU A 55 -23.76 9.96 -1.89
N THR A 56 -24.96 10.51 -1.66
CA THR A 56 -26.22 9.75 -1.70
C THR A 56 -27.03 10.11 -2.93
N ILE A 57 -27.55 9.12 -3.65
CA ILE A 57 -28.44 9.33 -4.81
C ILE A 57 -29.87 8.98 -4.42
N ASN A 58 -30.84 9.86 -4.66
CA ASN A 58 -32.26 9.63 -4.36
C ASN A 58 -32.49 9.16 -2.91
N ASN A 59 -31.73 9.69 -1.95
CA ASN A 59 -31.68 9.28 -0.54
C ASN A 59 -31.21 7.84 -0.28
N ALA A 60 -30.79 7.09 -1.31
CA ALA A 60 -30.19 5.78 -1.15
C ALA A 60 -28.71 5.92 -0.74
N ARG A 61 -28.31 5.13 0.27
CA ARG A 61 -26.92 4.98 0.66
C ARG A 61 -26.22 3.98 -0.24
N ARG A 62 -24.95 4.24 -0.56
CA ARG A 62 -24.09 3.31 -1.29
C ARG A 62 -23.94 2.01 -0.51
N LYS A 63 -24.05 0.88 -1.20
CA LYS A 63 -23.69 -0.42 -0.63
C LYS A 63 -22.17 -0.57 -0.62
N MET A 64 -21.62 -0.94 0.54
CA MET A 64 -20.20 -1.13 0.77
C MET A 64 -19.94 -2.52 1.39
N ASP A 65 -19.02 -3.29 0.79
CA ASP A 65 -18.46 -4.50 1.38
C ASP A 65 -16.94 -4.30 1.54
N ILE A 66 -16.48 -4.21 2.79
CA ILE A 66 -15.10 -3.83 3.13
C ILE A 66 -14.40 -5.01 3.81
N ILE A 67 -13.31 -5.49 3.21
CA ILE A 67 -12.41 -6.46 3.81
C ILE A 67 -11.24 -5.74 4.47
N CYS A 68 -11.11 -5.89 5.79
CA CYS A 68 -10.04 -5.33 6.61
C CYS A 68 -9.04 -6.41 7.00
N SER A 69 -7.79 -6.24 6.58
CA SER A 69 -6.65 -7.06 7.00
C SER A 69 -5.80 -6.30 8.01
N GLU A 70 -5.38 -6.95 9.09
CA GLU A 70 -4.48 -6.36 10.07
C GLU A 70 -3.59 -7.43 10.71
N VAL A 71 -2.32 -7.07 10.93
CA VAL A 71 -1.32 -7.95 11.51
C VAL A 71 -1.30 -7.89 13.04
N GLU A 72 -1.96 -6.89 13.63
CA GLU A 72 -2.15 -6.73 15.07
C GLU A 72 -3.61 -7.05 15.48
N PRO A 73 -3.89 -8.20 16.09
CA PRO A 73 -5.25 -8.62 16.43
C PRO A 73 -5.92 -7.67 17.45
N ALA A 74 -5.14 -6.98 18.29
CA ALA A 74 -5.68 -5.98 19.22
C ALA A 74 -6.37 -4.82 18.50
N ILE A 75 -5.92 -4.44 17.30
CA ILE A 75 -6.56 -3.39 16.49
C ILE A 75 -7.93 -3.85 16.03
N LEU A 76 -8.04 -5.06 15.48
CA LEU A 76 -9.32 -5.62 15.04
C LEU A 76 -10.30 -5.78 16.20
N ALA A 77 -9.83 -6.26 17.35
CA ALA A 77 -10.64 -6.44 18.55
C ALA A 77 -11.21 -5.10 19.05
N ARG A 78 -10.40 -4.03 18.99
CA ARG A 78 -10.81 -2.66 19.31
C ARG A 78 -11.81 -2.10 18.30
N ASN A 79 -11.59 -2.32 17.01
CA ASN A 79 -12.49 -1.84 15.97
C ASN A 79 -13.89 -2.46 16.09
N ILE A 80 -13.97 -3.77 16.29
CA ILE A 80 -15.25 -4.48 16.50
C ILE A 80 -15.90 -4.04 17.82
N LEU A 81 -15.12 -3.83 18.89
CA LEU A 81 -15.64 -3.26 20.13
C LEU A 81 -16.33 -1.91 19.86
N LEU A 82 -15.67 -1.02 19.11
CA LEU A 82 -16.26 0.26 18.74
C LEU A 82 -17.54 0.10 17.91
N PHE A 83 -17.50 -0.68 16.82
CA PHE A 83 -18.68 -0.88 15.97
C PHE A 83 -19.85 -1.48 16.74
N SER A 84 -19.58 -2.38 17.68
CA SER A 84 -20.62 -2.98 18.53
C SER A 84 -21.24 -1.98 19.50
N LEU A 85 -20.46 -1.06 20.08
CA LEU A 85 -20.96 0.02 20.93
C LEU A 85 -21.85 1.00 20.13
N ILE A 86 -21.45 1.33 18.90
CA ILE A 86 -22.22 2.21 18.02
C ILE A 86 -23.53 1.52 17.56
N GLU A 87 -23.49 0.22 17.24
CA GLU A 87 -24.67 -0.54 16.83
C GLU A 87 -25.68 -0.71 17.97
N ASP A 88 -25.23 -0.97 19.20
CA ASP A 88 -26.11 -1.14 20.35
C ASP A 88 -26.83 0.17 20.72
N ASP A 89 -26.20 1.32 20.46
CA ASP A 89 -26.77 2.67 20.67
C ASP A 89 -27.31 2.92 22.09
N ILE A 90 -26.68 2.30 23.09
CA ILE A 90 -27.03 2.44 24.51
C ILE A 90 -26.29 3.62 25.14
N GLU A 91 -25.02 3.78 24.80
CA GLU A 91 -24.13 4.76 25.40
C GLU A 91 -24.02 6.02 24.53
N PRO A 92 -23.94 7.22 25.13
CA PRO A 92 -23.75 8.45 24.36
C PRO A 92 -22.38 8.46 23.67
N SER A 93 -22.26 9.21 22.57
CA SER A 93 -21.02 9.27 21.78
C SER A 93 -19.81 9.74 22.59
N GLU A 94 -20.00 10.57 23.60
CA GLU A 94 -18.96 11.01 24.53
C GLU A 94 -18.39 9.84 25.35
N ARG A 95 -19.25 8.93 25.80
CA ARG A 95 -18.83 7.74 26.55
C ARG A 95 -18.10 6.75 25.65
N ILE A 96 -18.61 6.53 24.43
CA ILE A 96 -17.97 5.68 23.42
C ILE A 96 -16.59 6.25 23.04
N TRP A 97 -16.46 7.59 22.94
CA TRP A 97 -15.18 8.25 22.72
C TRP A 97 -14.18 7.90 23.82
N ASP A 98 -14.58 8.02 25.09
CA ASP A 98 -13.69 7.73 26.22
C ASP A 98 -13.26 6.24 26.23
N CYS A 99 -14.18 5.31 25.89
CA CYS A 99 -13.88 3.88 25.74
C CYS A 99 -12.78 3.59 24.70
N PHE A 100 -12.74 4.34 23.59
CA PHE A 100 -11.85 4.05 22.47
C PHE A 100 -10.55 4.87 22.48
N TYR A 101 -10.62 6.15 22.88
CA TYR A 101 -9.55 7.14 22.69
C TYR A 101 -8.77 7.49 23.96
N HIS A 102 -9.19 7.07 25.16
CA HIS A 102 -8.47 7.40 26.40
C HIS A 102 -7.65 6.22 26.94
N PHE A 103 -6.41 6.48 27.36
CA PHE A 103 -5.57 5.52 28.08
C PHE A 103 -6.08 5.24 29.49
N LYS A 104 -6.69 6.25 30.12
CA LYS A 104 -7.31 6.15 31.44
C LYS A 104 -8.77 6.53 31.37
N ILE A 105 -9.60 5.79 32.08
CA ILE A 105 -11.06 5.90 32.03
C ILE A 105 -11.64 5.89 33.44
N ASP A 106 -12.80 6.51 33.62
CA ASP A 106 -13.54 6.45 34.89
C ASP A 106 -14.21 5.08 35.09
N ASP A 107 -14.73 4.83 36.30
CA ASP A 107 -15.36 3.55 36.66
C ASP A 107 -16.56 3.19 35.77
N SER A 108 -17.31 4.20 35.34
CA SER A 108 -18.49 3.99 34.50
C SER A 108 -18.12 3.61 33.07
N THR A 109 -17.10 4.23 32.51
CA THR A 109 -16.51 3.87 31.21
C THR A 109 -15.82 2.51 31.25
N ALA A 110 -15.13 2.19 32.35
CA ALA A 110 -14.54 0.86 32.55
C ALA A 110 -15.61 -0.24 32.56
N SER A 111 -16.75 0.01 33.22
CA SER A 111 -17.89 -0.91 33.24
C SER A 111 -18.49 -1.15 31.84
N VAL A 112 -18.53 -0.12 30.99
CA VAL A 112 -18.96 -0.25 29.59
C VAL A 112 -18.00 -1.12 28.78
N VAL A 113 -16.69 -0.87 28.88
CA VAL A 113 -15.68 -1.68 28.16
C VAL A 113 -15.74 -3.15 28.62
N GLN A 114 -15.87 -3.38 29.92
CA GLN A 114 -15.98 -4.72 30.49
C GLN A 114 -17.24 -5.44 30.00
N SER A 115 -18.42 -4.84 30.18
CA SER A 115 -19.70 -5.46 29.82
C SER A 115 -19.81 -5.74 28.31
N GLN A 116 -19.37 -4.80 27.48
CA GLN A 116 -19.37 -5.00 26.04
C GLN A 116 -18.38 -6.09 25.60
N SER A 117 -17.20 -6.15 26.22
CA SER A 117 -16.22 -7.21 25.93
C SER A 117 -16.72 -8.59 26.37
N GLN A 118 -17.42 -8.69 27.50
CA GLN A 118 -18.08 -9.92 27.95
C GLN A 118 -19.14 -10.38 26.94
N LYS A 119 -19.93 -9.45 26.42
CA LYS A 119 -20.94 -9.73 25.38
C LYS A 119 -20.29 -10.25 24.09
N LEU A 120 -19.21 -9.63 23.64
CA LEU A 120 -18.47 -10.06 22.44
C LEU A 120 -17.80 -11.43 22.64
N GLU A 121 -17.13 -11.66 23.78
CA GLU A 121 -16.53 -12.95 24.12
C GLU A 121 -17.57 -14.07 24.12
N LYS A 122 -18.75 -13.82 24.70
CA LYS A 122 -19.86 -14.76 24.73
C LYS A 122 -20.39 -15.12 23.34
N TYR A 123 -20.44 -14.16 22.41
CA TYR A 123 -20.85 -14.47 21.03
C TYR A 123 -19.75 -15.13 20.21
N ALA A 124 -18.48 -14.95 20.59
CA ALA A 124 -17.33 -15.45 19.86
C ALA A 124 -16.94 -16.90 20.21
N GLN A 125 -17.78 -17.66 20.93
CA GLN A 125 -17.47 -19.04 21.36
C GLN A 125 -17.01 -19.92 20.20
N ASP A 126 -17.77 -19.85 19.11
CA ASP A 126 -17.50 -20.45 17.83
C ASP A 126 -18.11 -19.58 16.73
N ILE A 127 -17.86 -19.97 15.49
CA ILE A 127 -18.25 -19.19 14.33
C ILE A 127 -19.77 -19.19 14.08
N GLU A 128 -20.49 -20.23 14.50
CA GLU A 128 -21.95 -20.31 14.38
C GLU A 128 -22.63 -19.37 15.37
N CYS A 129 -22.15 -19.34 16.61
CA CYS A 129 -22.56 -18.39 17.64
C CYS A 129 -22.35 -16.94 17.16
N TRP A 130 -21.21 -16.66 16.53
CA TRP A 130 -20.90 -15.34 16.01
C TRP A 130 -21.85 -14.94 14.87
N ARG A 131 -22.07 -15.82 13.89
CA ARG A 131 -22.99 -15.59 12.76
C ARG A 131 -24.42 -15.30 13.23
N ASN A 132 -24.88 -16.01 14.26
CA ASN A 132 -26.22 -15.85 14.84
C ASN A 132 -26.32 -14.70 15.86
N SER A 133 -25.21 -14.03 16.18
CA SER A 133 -25.22 -12.87 17.06
C SER A 133 -25.84 -11.64 16.38
N PRO A 134 -26.23 -10.60 17.15
CA PRO A 134 -26.71 -9.34 16.58
C PRO A 134 -25.71 -8.69 15.59
N TYR A 135 -24.42 -8.96 15.77
CA TYR A 135 -23.35 -8.35 14.96
C TYR A 135 -22.99 -9.17 13.71
N GLY A 136 -23.24 -10.48 13.70
CA GLY A 136 -22.80 -11.40 12.64
C GLY A 136 -23.38 -11.11 11.25
N SER A 137 -24.45 -10.31 11.19
CA SER A 137 -25.06 -9.85 9.94
C SER A 137 -24.13 -8.92 9.13
N PHE A 138 -23.22 -8.19 9.79
CA PHE A 138 -22.38 -7.19 9.15
C PHE A 138 -20.94 -7.14 9.63
N LEU A 139 -20.61 -7.59 10.85
CA LEU A 139 -19.25 -7.83 11.29
C LEU A 139 -18.94 -9.31 11.03
N LYS A 140 -18.35 -9.59 9.87
CA LYS A 140 -18.04 -10.95 9.42
C LYS A 140 -16.57 -11.27 9.65
N MET A 141 -16.27 -12.54 9.84
CA MET A 141 -14.90 -13.04 9.91
C MET A 141 -14.50 -13.58 8.54
N VAL A 142 -13.24 -13.38 8.16
CA VAL A 142 -12.66 -13.96 6.94
C VAL A 142 -12.26 -15.41 7.16
N ASP A 143 -11.86 -15.74 8.39
CA ASP A 143 -11.58 -17.11 8.81
C ASP A 143 -11.93 -17.36 10.30
N THR A 144 -12.10 -18.64 10.64
CA THR A 144 -12.40 -19.09 12.03
C THR A 144 -11.30 -18.73 13.02
N ARG A 145 -10.03 -18.74 12.58
CA ARG A 145 -8.84 -18.38 13.36
C ARG A 145 -8.88 -16.94 13.84
N THR A 146 -9.35 -16.02 12.99
CA THR A 146 -9.49 -14.60 13.33
C THR A 146 -10.42 -14.47 14.53
N LEU A 147 -11.62 -15.08 14.50
CA LEU A 147 -12.55 -15.04 15.62
C LEU A 147 -11.91 -15.54 16.93
N ALA A 148 -11.21 -16.68 16.86
CA ALA A 148 -10.55 -17.26 18.03
C ALA A 148 -9.52 -16.31 18.67
N GLN A 149 -8.75 -15.59 17.86
CA GLN A 149 -7.78 -14.61 18.35
C GLN A 149 -8.46 -13.36 18.94
N LEU A 150 -9.52 -12.86 18.31
CA LEU A 150 -10.25 -11.70 18.82
C LEU A 150 -10.95 -12.00 20.14
N ARG A 151 -11.50 -13.21 20.28
CA ARG A 151 -12.08 -13.70 21.53
C ARG A 151 -11.10 -13.63 22.70
N LEU A 152 -9.82 -13.96 22.48
CA LEU A 152 -8.79 -13.86 23.53
C LEU A 152 -8.63 -12.42 24.02
N HIS A 153 -8.63 -11.45 23.10
CA HIS A 153 -8.55 -10.03 23.47
C HIS A 153 -9.80 -9.57 24.24
N TRP A 154 -11.00 -9.91 23.79
CA TRP A 154 -12.23 -9.54 24.51
C TRP A 154 -12.32 -10.23 25.88
N ASN A 155 -11.83 -11.46 26.01
CA ASN A 155 -11.72 -12.12 27.31
C ASN A 155 -10.75 -11.37 28.25
N ASN A 156 -9.58 -10.96 27.75
CA ASN A 156 -8.63 -10.15 28.52
C ASN A 156 -9.24 -8.82 28.96
N TYR A 157 -10.00 -8.16 28.08
CA TYR A 157 -10.67 -6.89 28.40
C TYR A 157 -11.78 -7.07 29.44
N ALA A 158 -12.57 -8.14 29.31
CA ALA A 158 -13.65 -8.49 30.22
C ALA A 158 -13.18 -8.79 31.65
N ASN A 159 -12.01 -9.42 31.79
CA ASN A 159 -11.45 -9.86 33.07
C ASN A 159 -10.39 -8.90 33.64
N PHE A 160 -10.19 -7.73 33.01
CA PHE A 160 -9.11 -6.81 33.37
C PHE A 160 -9.21 -6.26 34.80
N SER A 161 -10.44 -6.04 35.29
CA SER A 161 -10.69 -5.60 36.67
C SER A 161 -10.24 -6.62 37.70
N ASP A 162 -10.17 -7.89 37.31
CA ASP A 162 -9.91 -9.02 38.20
C ASP A 162 -8.42 -9.38 38.24
N LEU A 163 -7.58 -8.63 37.54
CA LEU A 163 -6.14 -8.83 37.53
C LEU A 163 -5.56 -8.69 38.96
N PRO A 164 -4.58 -9.55 39.32
CA PRO A 164 -3.84 -9.39 40.56
C PRO A 164 -3.24 -7.99 40.70
N LEU A 165 -3.29 -7.43 41.92
CA LEU A 165 -2.82 -6.08 42.20
C LEU A 165 -1.39 -5.82 41.72
N ASP A 166 -0.51 -6.82 41.83
CA ASP A 166 0.89 -6.74 41.35
C ASP A 166 1.00 -6.59 39.83
N GLN A 167 0.13 -7.24 39.06
CA GLN A 167 0.09 -7.12 37.60
C GLN A 167 -0.44 -5.75 37.20
N MET A 168 -1.53 -5.29 37.83
CA MET A 168 -2.08 -3.95 37.61
C MET A 168 -1.06 -2.85 37.94
N ASN A 169 -0.33 -2.99 39.05
CA ASN A 169 0.74 -2.07 39.44
C ASN A 169 1.88 -2.01 38.41
N LYS A 170 2.24 -3.15 37.79
CA LYS A 170 3.23 -3.21 36.70
C LYS A 170 2.75 -2.46 35.47
N LEU A 171 1.48 -2.63 35.07
CA LEU A 171 0.89 -1.91 33.94
C LEU A 171 0.88 -0.40 34.18
N HIS A 172 0.46 0.05 35.37
CA HIS A 172 0.54 1.47 35.73
C HIS A 172 1.97 2.00 35.77
N ALA A 173 2.94 1.21 36.23
CA ALA A 173 4.35 1.60 36.20
C ALA A 173 4.83 1.79 34.75
N LYS A 174 4.50 0.86 33.85
CA LYS A 174 4.85 0.96 32.43
C LYS A 174 4.18 2.14 31.73
N GLN A 175 2.90 2.38 32.00
CA GLN A 175 2.19 3.56 31.49
C GLN A 175 2.88 4.85 31.94
N ARG A 176 3.25 4.98 33.21
CA ARG A 176 3.95 6.17 33.74
C ARG A 176 5.35 6.32 33.18
N GLU A 177 6.10 5.22 33.03
CA GLU A 177 7.45 5.21 32.45
C GLU A 177 7.42 5.71 31.00
N LEU A 178 6.58 5.12 30.15
CA LEU A 178 6.45 5.51 28.75
C LEU A 178 5.91 6.94 28.61
N SER A 179 4.95 7.34 29.43
CA SER A 179 4.41 8.70 29.35
C SER A 179 5.45 9.76 29.71
N LYS A 180 6.37 9.47 30.63
CA LYS A 180 7.49 10.37 30.96
C LYS A 180 8.50 10.49 29.82
N THR A 181 8.72 9.45 29.03
CA THR A 181 9.66 9.50 27.89
C THR A 181 9.06 10.20 26.68
N VAL A 182 7.73 10.17 26.52
CA VAL A 182 7.03 10.81 25.41
C VAL A 182 6.65 12.27 25.71
N ALA A 183 6.08 12.55 26.90
CA ALA A 183 5.61 13.89 27.27
C ALA A 183 6.75 14.78 27.80
N VAL A 184 7.74 15.05 26.94
CA VAL A 184 8.91 15.87 27.27
C VAL A 184 8.52 17.36 27.27
N GLU A 185 8.71 18.05 28.39
CA GLU A 185 8.40 19.48 28.50
C GLU A 185 9.29 20.33 27.60
N GLY A 186 8.70 21.31 26.92
CA GLY A 186 9.39 22.23 26.01
C GLY A 186 9.64 21.66 24.60
N MET A 187 9.30 20.40 24.33
CA MET A 187 9.37 19.81 22.99
C MET A 187 8.07 20.06 22.21
N THR A 188 8.18 20.49 20.95
CA THR A 188 7.01 20.76 20.09
C THR A 188 6.74 19.57 19.16
N MET A 189 5.54 19.00 19.24
CA MET A 189 5.11 17.87 18.41
C MET A 189 4.38 18.32 17.15
N ILE A 190 5.15 18.65 16.10
CA ILE A 190 4.63 19.20 14.84
C ILE A 190 3.61 18.28 14.17
N SER A 191 3.85 16.96 14.18
CA SER A 191 3.03 15.98 13.46
C SER A 191 1.55 16.01 13.84
N THR A 192 1.23 16.45 15.06
CA THR A 192 -0.15 16.57 15.55
C THR A 192 -0.96 17.63 14.80
N SER A 193 -0.28 18.65 14.25
CA SER A 193 -0.90 19.75 13.49
C SER A 193 -1.20 19.43 12.03
N ARG A 194 -0.70 18.29 11.52
CA ARG A 194 -0.90 17.83 10.13
C ARG A 194 -2.36 17.83 9.72
N SER A 195 -3.24 17.33 10.58
CA SER A 195 -4.67 17.20 10.27
C SER A 195 -5.42 18.55 10.22
N ALA A 196 -4.73 19.68 10.45
CA ALA A 196 -5.26 21.03 10.22
C ALA A 196 -4.95 21.58 8.81
N GLY A 197 -4.19 20.86 7.98
CA GLY A 197 -3.87 21.28 6.61
C GLY A 197 -3.14 22.62 6.59
N MET A 198 -3.64 23.60 5.82
CA MET A 198 -3.02 24.94 5.75
C MET A 198 -3.14 25.75 7.05
N LEU A 199 -3.99 25.35 7.99
CA LEU A 199 -4.14 25.94 9.32
C LEU A 199 -3.23 25.28 10.35
N TRP A 200 -2.21 24.54 9.90
CA TRP A 200 -1.27 23.84 10.78
C TRP A 200 -0.57 24.79 11.75
N ASN A 201 -0.27 26.03 11.33
CA ASN A 201 0.50 26.98 12.13
C ASN A 201 -0.30 27.47 13.34
N GLU A 202 -1.60 27.74 13.15
CA GLU A 202 -2.56 28.07 14.19
C GLU A 202 -2.78 26.90 15.15
N ALA A 203 -2.75 25.69 14.60
CA ALA A 203 -3.00 24.48 15.35
C ALA A 203 -1.78 23.99 16.16
N LEU A 204 -0.56 24.36 15.75
CA LEU A 204 0.70 23.77 16.18
C LEU A 204 0.87 23.69 17.70
N TYR A 205 0.92 24.85 18.36
CA TYR A 205 1.22 24.91 19.79
C TYR A 205 0.09 24.30 20.62
N HIS A 206 -1.16 24.62 20.29
CA HIS A 206 -2.31 24.09 21.00
C HIS A 206 -2.41 22.55 20.89
N LEU A 207 -2.19 21.96 19.71
CA LEU A 207 -2.22 20.50 19.55
C LEU A 207 -1.01 19.82 20.19
N SER A 208 0.16 20.45 20.18
CA SER A 208 1.35 19.96 20.90
C SER A 208 1.11 19.94 22.42
N ASP A 209 0.48 20.97 22.97
CA ASP A 209 0.11 21.04 24.38
C ASP A 209 -0.93 19.97 24.73
N MET A 210 -1.95 19.80 23.87
CA MET A 210 -2.96 18.75 24.04
C MET A 210 -2.38 17.34 23.95
N PHE A 211 -1.41 17.10 23.07
CA PHE A 211 -0.67 15.84 23.00
C PHE A 211 0.08 15.58 24.31
N THR A 212 0.78 16.59 24.83
CA THR A 212 1.54 16.48 26.07
C THR A 212 0.60 16.22 27.26
N LEU A 213 -0.51 16.95 27.34
CA LEU A 213 -1.57 16.75 28.35
C LEU A 213 -2.14 15.32 28.26
N TYR A 214 -2.42 14.84 27.05
CA TYR A 214 -2.96 13.52 26.80
C TYR A 214 -2.03 12.42 27.33
N TRP A 215 -0.73 12.49 27.04
CA TRP A 215 0.23 11.51 27.58
C TRP A 215 0.43 11.64 29.10
N LYS A 216 0.41 12.86 29.65
CA LYS A 216 0.54 13.06 31.11
C LYS A 216 -0.67 12.51 31.89
N THR A 217 -1.88 12.77 31.40
CA THR A 217 -3.13 12.46 32.11
C THR A 217 -3.74 11.12 31.71
N GLY A 218 -3.55 10.70 30.46
CA GLY A 218 -4.19 9.55 29.85
C GLY A 218 -5.55 9.87 29.21
N THR A 219 -5.97 11.13 29.15
CA THR A 219 -7.31 11.54 28.67
C THR A 219 -7.22 12.78 27.79
N THR A 220 -8.27 13.05 27.01
CA THR A 220 -8.42 14.35 26.31
C THR A 220 -9.16 15.41 27.13
N ALA A 221 -9.49 15.10 28.39
CA ALA A 221 -10.17 16.03 29.29
C ALA A 221 -9.22 17.13 29.76
N THR A 222 -9.74 18.35 29.91
CA THR A 222 -8.99 19.50 30.44
C THR A 222 -9.44 19.90 31.84
N ALA A 223 -10.63 19.48 32.28
CA ALA A 223 -11.14 19.77 33.61
C ALA A 223 -10.49 18.85 34.66
N ALA A 224 -9.95 19.44 35.72
CA ALA A 224 -9.28 18.70 36.80
C ALA A 224 -10.16 17.62 37.43
N ALA A 225 -11.46 17.89 37.59
CA ALA A 225 -12.41 16.94 38.16
C ALA A 225 -12.62 15.70 37.28
N GLU A 226 -12.58 15.85 35.95
CA GLU A 226 -12.70 14.71 35.00
C GLU A 226 -11.40 13.91 34.99
N ILE A 227 -10.25 14.58 34.94
CA ILE A 227 -8.93 13.94 35.00
C ILE A 227 -8.77 13.12 36.28
N GLN A 228 -9.23 13.64 37.43
CA GLN A 228 -9.15 12.95 38.72
C GLN A 228 -10.04 11.70 38.80
N LYS A 229 -11.13 11.64 38.03
CA LYS A 229 -12.01 10.46 37.94
C LYS A 229 -11.43 9.35 37.06
N ALA A 230 -10.59 9.69 36.09
CA ALA A 230 -9.99 8.73 35.16
C ALA A 230 -8.80 7.98 35.81
N THR A 231 -9.10 7.06 36.72
CA THR A 231 -8.09 6.30 37.47
C THR A 231 -7.76 4.95 36.86
N ASN A 232 -8.72 4.32 36.18
CA ASN A 232 -8.56 2.96 35.64
C ASN A 232 -7.79 3.00 34.33
N LEU A 233 -6.87 2.04 34.12
CA LEU A 233 -6.30 1.84 32.79
C LEU A 233 -7.35 1.26 31.85
N ASN A 234 -7.39 1.76 30.63
CA ASN A 234 -8.22 1.19 29.59
C ASN A 234 -7.56 -0.11 29.07
N PRO A 235 -8.19 -1.28 29.22
CA PRO A 235 -7.59 -2.57 28.87
C PRO A 235 -7.26 -2.68 27.38
N THR A 236 -7.93 -1.92 26.53
CA THR A 236 -7.67 -1.93 25.08
C THR A 236 -6.28 -1.41 24.71
N PHE A 237 -5.57 -0.74 25.63
CA PHE A 237 -4.19 -0.29 25.44
C PHE A 237 -3.14 -1.20 26.12
N CYS A 238 -3.57 -2.26 26.81
CA CYS A 238 -2.72 -3.09 27.66
C CYS A 238 -2.45 -4.50 27.08
N TYR A 239 -3.09 -4.85 25.97
CA TYR A 239 -2.90 -6.15 25.30
C TYR A 239 -2.65 -5.95 23.81
N SER A 240 -1.53 -6.48 23.32
CA SER A 240 -1.15 -6.51 21.90
C SER A 240 -0.32 -7.76 21.61
N ARG A 241 0.28 -7.88 20.43
CA ARG A 241 1.27 -8.94 20.13
C ARG A 241 2.50 -8.93 21.05
N ALA A 242 2.75 -7.83 21.75
CA ALA A 242 3.78 -7.75 22.78
C ALA A 242 3.37 -8.43 24.12
N GLY A 243 2.14 -8.93 24.23
CA GLY A 243 1.58 -9.52 25.43
C GLY A 243 0.87 -8.49 26.32
N GLU A 244 0.79 -8.78 27.62
CA GLU A 244 0.23 -7.89 28.64
C GLU A 244 1.24 -6.80 29.01
N THR A 245 1.14 -5.64 28.37
CA THR A 245 1.98 -4.47 28.63
C THR A 245 1.32 -3.20 28.08
N PHE A 246 1.63 -2.05 28.69
CA PHE A 246 1.30 -0.75 28.11
C PHE A 246 2.44 -0.26 27.22
N ASP A 247 2.32 -0.44 25.90
CA ASP A 247 3.32 0.01 24.91
C ASP A 247 2.69 0.55 23.61
N PRO A 248 1.72 1.49 23.67
CA PRO A 248 1.26 2.19 22.47
C PRO A 248 2.40 2.99 21.84
N HIS A 249 2.39 3.12 20.51
CA HIS A 249 3.38 3.89 19.76
C HIS A 249 3.44 5.34 20.26
N TYR A 250 4.63 5.94 20.34
CA TYR A 250 4.85 7.27 20.94
C TYR A 250 4.08 8.39 20.23
N GLY A 251 3.68 8.21 18.96
CA GLY A 251 2.84 9.15 18.22
C GLY A 251 1.33 9.04 18.51
N THR A 252 0.91 8.18 19.44
CA THR A 252 -0.50 7.89 19.73
C THR A 252 -1.21 9.11 20.35
N PHE A 253 -2.18 9.67 19.62
CA PHE A 253 -3.04 10.78 20.02
C PHE A 253 -4.27 10.82 19.07
N PRO A 254 -5.46 11.30 19.48
CA PRO A 254 -6.66 11.38 18.62
C PRO A 254 -6.57 12.39 17.46
N GLN A 255 -5.52 12.31 16.63
CA GLN A 255 -5.27 13.18 15.47
C GLN A 255 -5.87 12.64 14.16
N GLY A 256 -6.65 11.56 14.22
CA GLY A 256 -7.36 10.99 13.07
C GLY A 256 -8.50 11.86 12.51
N PHE A 257 -8.80 12.99 13.14
CA PHE A 257 -9.90 13.88 12.79
C PHE A 257 -9.41 15.12 12.05
N HIS A 258 -10.31 15.79 11.33
CA HIS A 258 -9.99 17.00 10.59
C HIS A 258 -10.01 18.21 11.53
N PHE A 259 -8.85 18.80 11.79
CA PHE A 259 -8.73 19.92 12.73
C PHE A 259 -8.87 21.30 12.07
N GLY A 260 -8.81 21.41 10.74
CA GLY A 260 -8.92 22.68 10.03
C GLY A 260 -10.10 23.55 10.48
N PRO A 261 -11.34 23.01 10.55
CA PRO A 261 -12.51 23.77 11.01
C PRO A 261 -12.43 24.27 12.45
N ALA A 262 -11.54 23.73 13.28
CA ALA A 262 -11.32 24.23 14.65
C ALA A 262 -10.60 25.58 14.69
N TYR A 263 -9.91 25.95 13.60
CA TYR A 263 -9.06 27.14 13.52
C TYR A 263 -9.46 28.10 12.39
N ALA A 264 -10.36 27.69 11.51
CA ALA A 264 -10.93 28.54 10.47
C ALA A 264 -12.12 29.38 10.99
N PRO A 265 -12.42 30.54 10.39
CA PRO A 265 -13.70 31.20 10.59
C PRO A 265 -14.79 30.40 9.85
N ILE A 266 -15.73 29.80 10.59
CA ILE A 266 -16.79 28.93 10.05
C ILE A 266 -18.15 29.62 10.23
N ALA A 267 -18.87 29.81 9.13
CA ALA A 267 -20.23 30.34 9.13
C ALA A 267 -21.27 29.25 9.43
N ASP A 268 -21.06 28.07 8.85
CA ASP A 268 -21.91 26.90 9.03
C ASP A 268 -21.07 25.62 9.02
N ASP A 269 -21.33 24.73 9.98
CA ASP A 269 -20.60 23.48 10.14
C ASP A 269 -21.60 22.32 10.22
N PRO A 270 -21.56 21.36 9.28
CA PRO A 270 -22.45 20.20 9.30
C PRO A 270 -22.35 19.31 10.55
N VAL A 271 -21.25 19.39 11.32
CA VAL A 271 -21.11 18.68 12.61
C VAL A 271 -21.42 19.56 13.83
N GLY A 272 -21.85 20.81 13.60
CA GLY A 272 -22.26 21.75 14.62
C GLY A 272 -21.22 22.82 14.96
N ALA A 273 -21.72 23.95 15.47
CA ALA A 273 -20.90 25.09 15.87
C ALA A 273 -19.97 24.74 17.05
N LEU A 274 -18.80 25.38 17.10
CA LEU A 274 -17.88 25.25 18.22
C LEU A 274 -18.43 25.96 19.47
N PRO A 275 -18.43 25.31 20.64
CA PRO A 275 -18.76 25.98 21.88
C PRO A 275 -17.67 26.99 22.29
N LYS A 276 -18.03 27.94 23.14
CA LYS A 276 -17.12 28.99 23.64
C LYS A 276 -16.09 28.49 24.66
N THR A 277 -16.24 27.26 25.16
CA THR A 277 -15.45 26.70 26.25
C THR A 277 -14.88 25.34 25.85
N GLY A 278 -13.74 24.97 26.43
CA GLY A 278 -13.06 23.70 26.14
C GLY A 278 -12.01 23.84 25.04
N SER A 279 -11.38 22.71 24.68
CA SER A 279 -10.39 22.69 23.59
C SER A 279 -11.12 22.67 22.24
N PRO A 280 -10.89 23.65 21.34
CA PRO A 280 -11.58 23.70 20.05
C PRO A 280 -11.29 22.45 19.19
N ALA A 281 -10.05 21.97 19.16
CA ALA A 281 -9.66 20.79 18.39
C ALA A 281 -10.31 19.50 18.92
N ILE A 282 -10.23 19.23 20.23
CA ILE A 282 -10.85 18.02 20.81
C ILE A 282 -12.37 18.07 20.68
N THR A 283 -12.97 19.24 20.89
CA THR A 283 -14.41 19.39 20.73
C THR A 283 -14.83 19.12 19.29
N LYS A 284 -14.08 19.66 18.31
CA LYS A 284 -14.34 19.41 16.89
C LYS A 284 -14.17 17.93 16.52
N ALA A 285 -13.19 17.24 17.10
CA ALA A 285 -13.01 15.81 16.91
C ALA A 285 -14.18 15.00 17.49
N LYS A 286 -14.66 15.33 18.70
CA LYS A 286 -15.84 14.70 19.31
C LYS A 286 -17.12 14.94 18.49
N GLN A 287 -17.32 16.15 17.96
CA GLN A 287 -18.44 16.48 17.06
C GLN A 287 -18.40 15.64 15.77
N GLN A 288 -17.23 15.56 15.12
CA GLN A 288 -17.02 14.70 13.96
C GLN A 288 -17.32 13.23 14.30
N PHE A 289 -16.75 12.73 15.39
CA PHE A 289 -16.96 11.36 15.83
C PHE A 289 -18.45 11.03 16.04
N ALA A 290 -19.21 11.89 16.71
CA ALA A 290 -20.65 11.71 16.91
C ALA A 290 -21.43 11.70 15.58
N ALA A 291 -21.08 12.59 14.65
CA ALA A 291 -21.67 12.63 13.32
C ALA A 291 -21.35 11.35 12.52
N TRP A 292 -20.13 10.85 12.61
CA TRP A 292 -19.70 9.62 11.94
C TRP A 292 -20.37 8.37 12.52
N CYS A 293 -20.50 8.29 13.85
CA CYS A 293 -21.27 7.23 14.52
C CYS A 293 -22.73 7.22 14.05
N SER A 294 -23.32 8.40 13.87
CA SER A 294 -24.70 8.54 13.35
C SER A 294 -24.81 8.11 11.90
N ALA A 295 -23.82 8.44 11.05
CA ALA A 295 -23.77 7.98 9.67
C ALA A 295 -23.62 6.45 9.57
N PHE A 296 -22.83 5.85 10.46
CA PHE A 296 -22.70 4.41 10.57
C PHE A 296 -24.03 3.73 10.92
N ARG A 297 -24.73 4.20 11.96
CA ARG A 297 -26.07 3.69 12.32
C ARG A 297 -27.04 3.76 11.15
N ALA A 298 -27.08 4.90 10.45
CA ALA A 298 -27.94 5.05 9.29
C ALA A 298 -27.56 4.12 8.11
N ALA A 299 -26.28 3.81 7.92
CA ALA A 299 -25.84 2.81 6.94
C ALA A 299 -26.24 1.38 7.36
N ARG A 300 -26.20 1.09 8.66
CA ARG A 300 -26.64 -0.18 9.25
C ARG A 300 -28.14 -0.41 9.08
N GLU A 301 -28.96 0.59 9.42
CA GLU A 301 -30.42 0.57 9.19
C GLU A 301 -30.76 0.33 7.71
N ALA A 302 -30.00 0.94 6.80
CA ALA A 302 -30.15 0.77 5.36
C ALA A 302 -29.58 -0.55 4.81
N LYS A 303 -28.98 -1.40 5.65
CA LYS A 303 -28.24 -2.63 5.25
C LYS A 303 -27.20 -2.34 4.16
N ALA A 304 -26.56 -1.18 4.26
CA ALA A 304 -25.67 -0.64 3.24
C ALA A 304 -24.19 -0.95 3.52
N ILE A 305 -23.85 -1.56 4.65
CA ILE A 305 -22.45 -1.86 5.00
C ILE A 305 -22.27 -3.30 5.50
N THR A 306 -21.24 -3.97 4.96
CA THR A 306 -20.66 -5.21 5.46
C THR A 306 -19.17 -5.00 5.70
N LEU A 307 -18.66 -5.44 6.86
CA LEU A 307 -17.26 -5.38 7.27
C LEU A 307 -16.75 -6.80 7.52
N ARG A 308 -15.62 -7.16 6.93
CA ARG A 308 -15.02 -8.50 7.02
C ARG A 308 -13.62 -8.39 7.59
N PHE A 309 -13.31 -9.12 8.65
CA PHE A 309 -12.04 -8.98 9.37
C PHE A 309 -11.13 -10.20 9.18
N TYR A 310 -9.86 -9.93 8.88
CA TYR A 310 -8.80 -10.92 8.74
C TYR A 310 -7.58 -10.55 9.59
N PHE A 311 -7.14 -11.47 10.44
CA PHE A 311 -5.90 -11.35 11.20
C PHE A 311 -4.73 -12.07 10.50
N GLY A 312 -3.72 -11.34 10.03
CA GLY A 312 -2.51 -11.92 9.43
C GLY A 312 -1.72 -10.94 8.56
N ASP A 313 -0.63 -11.43 7.97
CA ASP A 313 0.24 -10.63 7.10
C ASP A 313 -0.47 -10.31 5.76
N SER A 314 -0.43 -9.04 5.33
CA SER A 314 -1.13 -8.54 4.15
C SER A 314 -0.68 -9.19 2.83
N LEU A 315 0.63 -9.42 2.65
CA LEU A 315 1.18 -10.00 1.40
C LEU A 315 0.71 -11.44 1.11
N PRO A 316 0.85 -12.41 2.04
CA PRO A 316 0.31 -13.75 1.82
C PRO A 316 -1.22 -13.77 1.78
N PHE A 317 -1.90 -12.85 2.48
CA PHE A 317 -3.36 -12.71 2.37
C PHE A 317 -3.81 -12.34 0.96
N CYS A 318 -3.18 -11.35 0.32
CA CYS A 318 -3.46 -11.00 -1.08
C CYS A 318 -3.27 -12.20 -2.03
N HIS A 319 -2.22 -13.00 -1.82
CA HIS A 319 -2.02 -14.23 -2.59
C HIS A 319 -3.10 -15.28 -2.32
N ALA A 320 -3.57 -15.42 -1.08
CA ALA A 320 -4.66 -16.32 -0.73
C ALA A 320 -5.98 -15.90 -1.42
N LEU A 321 -6.30 -14.59 -1.42
CA LEU A 321 -7.44 -14.03 -2.16
C LEU A 321 -7.32 -14.30 -3.67
N ALA A 322 -6.15 -14.07 -4.25
CA ALA A 322 -5.91 -14.32 -5.67
C ALA A 322 -6.06 -15.80 -6.01
N LYS A 323 -5.59 -16.71 -5.14
CA LYS A 323 -5.74 -18.15 -5.31
C LYS A 323 -7.20 -18.58 -5.21
N LEU A 324 -7.95 -18.08 -4.23
CA LEU A 324 -9.38 -18.33 -4.10
C LEU A 324 -10.14 -17.84 -5.34
N LYS A 325 -9.81 -16.64 -5.85
CA LYS A 325 -10.39 -16.08 -7.08
C LYS A 325 -10.19 -16.98 -8.30
N THR A 326 -8.99 -17.53 -8.49
CA THR A 326 -8.65 -18.28 -9.71
C THR A 326 -8.92 -19.78 -9.62
N ALA A 327 -8.79 -20.38 -8.44
CA ALA A 327 -8.86 -21.84 -8.23
C ALA A 327 -10.06 -22.28 -7.39
N GLY A 328 -10.77 -21.36 -6.73
CA GLY A 328 -11.86 -21.70 -5.79
C GLY A 328 -11.39 -22.40 -4.52
N GLU A 329 -10.08 -22.44 -4.26
CA GLU A 329 -9.50 -23.15 -3.11
C GLU A 329 -9.44 -22.23 -1.88
N ALA A 330 -10.21 -22.57 -0.83
CA ALA A 330 -10.16 -21.85 0.45
C ALA A 330 -8.82 -22.06 1.20
N SER A 331 -8.20 -23.22 1.06
CA SER A 331 -6.87 -23.49 1.64
C SER A 331 -5.77 -22.94 0.73
N SER A 332 -5.01 -21.97 1.24
CA SER A 332 -3.99 -21.29 0.44
C SER A 332 -2.69 -22.09 0.31
N GLY A 333 -2.32 -22.86 1.35
CA GLY A 333 -0.98 -23.43 1.50
C GLY A 333 0.09 -22.40 1.89
N LEU A 334 -0.33 -21.25 2.44
CA LEU A 334 0.54 -20.15 2.88
C LEU A 334 0.44 -19.98 4.39
N PHE A 335 1.54 -19.66 5.06
CA PHE A 335 1.52 -19.29 6.47
C PHE A 335 0.86 -17.92 6.67
N SER A 336 0.17 -17.75 7.79
CA SER A 336 -0.53 -16.50 8.11
C SER A 336 0.38 -15.36 8.53
N GLY A 337 1.62 -15.65 8.89
CA GLY A 337 2.64 -14.63 9.12
C GLY A 337 3.91 -15.19 9.73
N ALA A 338 4.92 -14.33 9.87
CA ALA A 338 6.19 -14.71 10.51
C ALA A 338 5.97 -15.16 11.96
N TYR A 339 6.77 -16.13 12.42
CA TYR A 339 6.71 -16.68 13.79
C TYR A 339 5.43 -17.46 14.14
N ARG A 340 4.65 -17.88 13.14
CA ARG A 340 3.40 -18.65 13.30
C ARG A 340 3.43 -19.94 12.47
N ALA A 341 2.91 -21.04 13.00
CA ALA A 341 2.73 -22.29 12.25
C ALA A 341 1.37 -22.37 11.54
N THR A 342 0.41 -21.52 11.90
CA THR A 342 -0.93 -21.50 11.29
C THR A 342 -0.91 -21.11 9.82
N GLN A 343 -1.72 -21.79 9.01
CA GLN A 343 -1.94 -21.46 7.60
C GLN A 343 -3.14 -20.53 7.39
N ILE A 344 -3.16 -19.86 6.24
CA ILE A 344 -4.30 -19.08 5.78
C ILE A 344 -5.32 -20.02 5.13
N THR A 345 -6.47 -20.14 5.78
CA THR A 345 -7.63 -20.88 5.27
C THR A 345 -8.82 -19.92 5.26
N LEU A 346 -9.34 -19.59 4.07
CA LEU A 346 -10.43 -18.63 3.87
C LEU A 346 -11.80 -19.30 4.00
N ASP A 347 -11.98 -20.12 5.04
CA ASP A 347 -13.15 -20.99 5.27
C ASP A 347 -14.45 -20.21 5.42
N GLU A 348 -14.43 -19.10 6.15
CA GLU A 348 -15.59 -18.23 6.32
C GLU A 348 -15.85 -17.36 5.10
N LEU A 349 -14.79 -16.87 4.45
CA LEU A 349 -14.91 -16.03 3.27
C LEU A 349 -15.54 -16.79 2.09
N SER A 350 -15.11 -18.03 1.86
CA SER A 350 -15.56 -18.84 0.71
C SER A 350 -17.03 -19.25 0.80
N HIS A 351 -17.61 -19.29 2.00
CA HIS A 351 -19.00 -19.67 2.25
C HIS A 351 -19.85 -18.50 2.75
N SER A 352 -19.36 -17.27 2.60
CA SER A 352 -20.03 -16.12 3.18
C SER A 352 -21.33 -15.76 2.47
N ASP A 353 -22.31 -15.30 3.24
CA ASP A 353 -23.58 -14.74 2.75
C ASP A 353 -23.78 -13.31 3.30
N PRO A 354 -23.84 -12.27 2.45
CA PRO A 354 -23.67 -12.32 0.99
C PRO A 354 -22.26 -12.78 0.57
N PRO A 355 -22.09 -13.27 -0.68
CA PRO A 355 -20.79 -13.66 -1.21
C PRO A 355 -19.77 -12.54 -1.07
N ALA A 356 -18.56 -12.88 -0.61
CA ALA A 356 -17.51 -11.91 -0.43
C ALA A 356 -16.88 -11.48 -1.76
N PRO A 357 -16.49 -10.20 -1.93
CA PRO A 357 -15.76 -9.77 -3.10
C PRO A 357 -14.35 -10.39 -3.14
N LEU A 358 -13.94 -10.83 -4.33
CA LEU A 358 -12.58 -11.30 -4.64
C LEU A 358 -11.88 -10.40 -5.68
N ALA A 359 -12.59 -9.38 -6.15
CA ALA A 359 -12.07 -8.29 -6.95
C ALA A 359 -12.64 -6.98 -6.40
N PHE A 360 -11.82 -5.95 -6.31
CA PHE A 360 -12.14 -4.73 -5.57
C PHE A 360 -12.17 -3.50 -6.48
N ASP A 361 -13.09 -2.59 -6.20
CA ASP A 361 -13.09 -1.24 -6.78
C ASP A 361 -11.96 -0.42 -6.16
N VAL A 362 -11.72 -0.60 -4.85
CA VAL A 362 -10.71 0.15 -4.10
C VAL A 362 -9.84 -0.81 -3.31
N ILE A 363 -8.52 -0.66 -3.44
CA ILE A 363 -7.55 -1.30 -2.55
C ILE A 363 -6.78 -0.20 -1.83
N ASP A 364 -7.03 -0.01 -0.54
CA ASP A 364 -6.27 0.90 0.30
C ASP A 364 -5.17 0.13 1.04
N THR A 365 -3.91 0.50 0.86
CA THR A 365 -2.79 -0.16 1.55
C THR A 365 -2.39 0.52 2.85
N ALA A 366 -3.15 1.53 3.31
CA ALA A 366 -2.82 2.40 4.43
C ALA A 366 -1.33 2.81 4.40
N SER A 367 -0.68 2.82 5.57
CA SER A 367 0.76 3.05 5.71
C SER A 367 1.62 1.78 5.54
N GLN A 368 1.11 0.71 4.91
CA GLN A 368 1.86 -0.54 4.74
C GLN A 368 3.11 -0.36 3.86
N VAL A 369 3.18 0.70 3.05
CA VAL A 369 4.38 1.04 2.26
C VAL A 369 5.62 1.12 3.15
N ASP A 370 5.47 1.67 4.35
CA ASP A 370 6.57 1.86 5.30
C ASP A 370 6.98 0.55 6.01
N GLN A 371 6.13 -0.48 5.97
CA GLN A 371 6.37 -1.77 6.63
C GLN A 371 6.85 -2.85 5.66
N VAL A 372 6.22 -2.96 4.48
CA VAL A 372 6.47 -4.05 3.53
C VAL A 372 6.98 -3.59 2.17
N ALA A 373 7.22 -2.28 2.00
CA ALA A 373 7.65 -1.60 0.77
C ALA A 373 6.62 -1.53 -0.37
N LEU A 374 6.72 -0.44 -1.13
CA LEU A 374 5.80 -0.09 -2.23
C LEU A 374 5.73 -1.18 -3.31
N LEU A 375 6.88 -1.66 -3.81
CA LEU A 375 6.89 -2.63 -4.90
C LEU A 375 6.24 -3.97 -4.52
N ASN A 376 6.44 -4.45 -3.29
CA ASN A 376 5.80 -5.70 -2.84
C ASN A 376 4.27 -5.59 -2.87
N LEU A 377 3.72 -4.45 -2.41
CA LEU A 377 2.29 -4.16 -2.47
C LEU A 377 1.78 -4.10 -3.91
N LEU A 378 2.51 -3.41 -4.79
CA LEU A 378 2.12 -3.27 -6.20
C LEU A 378 2.35 -4.54 -7.04
N ILE A 379 3.03 -5.57 -6.53
CA ILE A 379 3.08 -6.88 -7.18
C ILE A 379 1.84 -7.71 -6.82
N VAL A 380 1.34 -7.63 -5.58
CA VAL A 380 0.25 -8.52 -5.10
C VAL A 380 -1.15 -7.96 -5.29
N THR A 381 -1.31 -6.65 -5.41
CA THR A 381 -2.63 -5.99 -5.47
C THR A 381 -3.24 -5.83 -6.88
N PRO A 382 -2.49 -5.64 -8.00
CA PRO A 382 -3.13 -5.34 -9.29
C PRO A 382 -4.02 -6.45 -9.85
N ASP A 383 -3.78 -7.72 -9.53
CA ASP A 383 -4.62 -8.85 -9.96
C ASP A 383 -5.95 -8.93 -9.17
N LEU A 384 -6.03 -8.24 -8.03
CA LEU A 384 -7.22 -8.13 -7.19
C LEU A 384 -8.10 -6.93 -7.57
N LEU A 385 -7.62 -6.02 -8.42
CA LEU A 385 -8.40 -4.88 -8.88
C LEU A 385 -9.45 -5.31 -9.92
N LYS A 386 -10.66 -4.73 -9.86
CA LYS A 386 -11.66 -4.89 -10.93
C LYS A 386 -11.16 -4.22 -12.23
N PRO A 387 -11.48 -4.78 -13.41
CA PRO A 387 -11.04 -4.26 -14.71
C PRO A 387 -11.85 -3.03 -15.16
N GLU A 388 -12.13 -2.09 -14.27
CA GLU A 388 -12.89 -0.87 -14.51
C GLU A 388 -11.97 0.36 -14.49
N SER A 389 -12.33 1.41 -15.23
CA SER A 389 -11.51 2.64 -15.30
C SER A 389 -11.45 3.42 -13.98
N GLN A 390 -12.41 3.20 -13.09
CA GLN A 390 -12.53 3.89 -11.80
C GLN A 390 -11.86 3.14 -10.67
N SER A 391 -11.49 1.87 -10.87
CA SER A 391 -10.83 1.10 -9.84
C SER A 391 -9.46 1.70 -9.51
N VAL A 392 -9.15 1.79 -8.22
CA VAL A 392 -7.94 2.44 -7.71
C VAL A 392 -7.25 1.63 -6.63
N ILE A 393 -5.93 1.79 -6.57
CA ILE A 393 -5.13 1.38 -5.42
C ILE A 393 -4.60 2.64 -4.76
N TYR A 394 -4.82 2.81 -3.46
CA TYR A 394 -4.22 3.87 -2.67
C TYR A 394 -3.00 3.33 -1.94
N THR A 395 -1.88 4.03 -2.06
CA THR A 395 -0.68 3.77 -1.26
C THR A 395 -0.29 5.00 -0.48
N GLU A 396 0.06 4.84 0.80
CA GLU A 396 0.46 5.95 1.66
C GLU A 396 1.77 5.64 2.39
N SER A 397 2.65 6.63 2.47
CA SER A 397 3.92 6.56 3.18
C SER A 397 4.08 7.83 4.01
N ILE A 398 4.60 7.71 5.23
CA ILE A 398 4.91 8.85 6.12
C ILE A 398 6.43 9.00 6.27
N LEU A 399 7.20 7.95 5.95
CA LEU A 399 8.66 7.94 6.02
C LEU A 399 9.28 8.45 4.72
N GLN A 400 10.15 9.45 4.82
CA GLN A 400 10.89 9.96 3.67
C GLN A 400 11.99 8.97 3.24
N SER A 401 12.07 8.69 1.93
CA SER A 401 13.22 8.02 1.32
C SER A 401 14.08 9.04 0.56
N GLY A 402 15.30 9.29 1.04
CA GLY A 402 16.25 10.21 0.40
C GLY A 402 15.88 11.69 0.56
N LYS A 403 16.71 12.59 0.00
CA LYS A 403 16.52 14.05 0.11
C LYS A 403 15.63 14.66 -0.98
N ASP A 404 15.43 13.94 -2.09
CA ASP A 404 14.65 14.38 -3.25
C ASP A 404 13.42 13.47 -3.38
N PHE A 405 12.23 14.02 -3.17
CA PHE A 405 10.97 13.27 -3.18
C PHE A 405 10.73 12.55 -4.52
N THR A 406 11.10 13.17 -5.64
CA THR A 406 10.86 12.61 -6.97
C THR A 406 11.77 11.41 -7.22
N LYS A 407 13.04 11.51 -6.80
CA LYS A 407 13.99 10.40 -6.89
C LYS A 407 13.65 9.29 -5.92
N GLY A 408 13.28 9.63 -4.69
CA GLY A 408 12.89 8.66 -3.66
C GLY A 408 11.69 7.80 -4.07
N PHE A 409 10.72 8.38 -4.78
CA PHE A 409 9.56 7.65 -5.31
C PHE A 409 9.96 6.61 -6.37
N GLN A 410 10.74 7.00 -7.39
CA GLN A 410 11.20 6.06 -8.44
C GLN A 410 12.17 5.01 -7.90
N GLU A 411 12.99 5.35 -6.90
CA GLU A 411 13.85 4.39 -6.20
C GLU A 411 13.01 3.27 -5.55
N ARG A 412 11.91 3.62 -4.87
CA ARG A 412 11.00 2.64 -4.26
C ARG A 412 10.27 1.74 -5.26
N LEU A 413 10.07 2.20 -6.50
CA LEU A 413 9.49 1.39 -7.59
C LEU A 413 10.49 0.46 -8.27
N CYS A 414 11.79 0.68 -8.09
CA CYS A 414 12.87 -0.04 -8.75
C CYS A 414 12.88 0.11 -10.30
N THR A 415 12.10 1.03 -10.88
CA THR A 415 12.14 1.37 -12.32
C THR A 415 11.42 2.71 -12.58
N ASP A 416 11.46 3.22 -13.81
CA ASP A 416 10.70 4.42 -14.21
C ASP A 416 9.20 4.10 -14.42
N ILE A 417 8.36 5.13 -14.33
CA ILE A 417 6.90 4.96 -14.35
C ILE A 417 6.36 4.38 -15.68
N PRO A 418 6.78 4.85 -16.87
CA PRO A 418 6.38 4.22 -18.14
C PRO A 418 6.71 2.72 -18.21
N THR A 419 7.92 2.32 -17.82
CA THR A 419 8.30 0.90 -17.77
C THR A 419 7.46 0.14 -16.76
N PHE A 420 7.27 0.68 -15.56
CA PHE A 420 6.43 0.06 -14.53
C PHE A 420 5.01 -0.15 -15.05
N ALA A 421 4.40 0.86 -15.66
CA ALA A 421 3.07 0.80 -16.23
C ALA A 421 2.95 -0.24 -17.35
N ALA A 422 3.99 -0.41 -18.16
CA ALA A 422 4.04 -1.42 -19.21
C ALA A 422 4.11 -2.85 -18.66
N LEU A 423 4.71 -3.06 -17.48
CA LEU A 423 4.84 -4.38 -16.83
C LEU A 423 3.62 -4.74 -15.96
N PHE A 424 3.08 -3.76 -15.23
CA PHE A 424 2.04 -3.97 -14.22
C PHE A 424 0.65 -3.50 -14.63
N GLY A 425 0.53 -2.67 -15.68
CA GLY A 425 -0.75 -2.13 -16.15
C GLY A 425 -1.36 -1.04 -15.26
N ILE A 426 -0.59 -0.49 -14.32
CA ILE A 426 -1.01 0.60 -13.43
C ILE A 426 0.05 1.71 -13.38
N ALA A 427 -0.38 2.95 -13.13
CA ALA A 427 0.50 4.10 -12.97
C ALA A 427 -0.08 5.10 -11.94
N PRO A 428 0.76 5.96 -11.34
CA PRO A 428 0.27 7.06 -10.52
C PRO A 428 -0.60 8.01 -11.35
N ARG A 429 -1.86 8.19 -10.96
CA ARG A 429 -2.83 9.00 -11.71
C ARG A 429 -2.39 10.45 -11.84
N SER A 430 -1.88 11.04 -10.76
CA SER A 430 -1.37 12.42 -10.74
C SER A 430 -0.15 12.61 -11.64
N TYR A 431 0.66 11.57 -11.85
CA TYR A 431 1.80 11.59 -12.77
C TYR A 431 1.34 11.64 -14.23
N VAL A 432 0.40 10.77 -14.62
CA VAL A 432 -0.10 10.71 -16.01
C VAL A 432 -0.99 11.91 -16.37
N SER A 433 -1.80 12.41 -15.43
CA SER A 433 -2.65 13.60 -15.60
C SER A 433 -1.90 14.92 -15.35
N ARG A 434 -0.78 14.86 -14.63
CA ARG A 434 0.14 15.96 -14.30
C ARG A 434 -0.42 17.02 -13.38
N PHE A 435 -1.45 16.70 -12.61
CA PHE A 435 -1.90 17.52 -11.51
C PHE A 435 -2.50 16.61 -10.44
N THR A 436 -2.76 17.18 -9.28
CA THR A 436 -3.60 16.58 -8.24
C THR A 436 -4.55 17.65 -7.74
N ALA A 437 -5.76 17.24 -7.35
CA ALA A 437 -6.72 18.10 -6.66
C ALA A 437 -6.47 18.14 -5.14
N GLU A 438 -5.55 17.32 -4.63
CA GLU A 438 -5.18 17.27 -3.21
C GLU A 438 -4.05 18.25 -2.89
N SER A 439 -4.14 18.90 -1.73
CA SER A 439 -3.09 19.80 -1.22
C SER A 439 -2.13 19.06 -0.30
N ASN A 440 -0.84 19.11 -0.62
CA ASN A 440 0.26 18.63 0.21
C ASN A 440 1.21 19.77 0.64
N VAL A 441 0.77 21.02 0.54
CA VAL A 441 1.63 22.21 0.76
C VAL A 441 2.19 22.22 2.19
N HIS A 442 1.37 21.89 3.19
CA HIS A 442 1.80 21.82 4.59
C HIS A 442 2.86 20.73 4.82
N GLU A 443 2.75 19.57 4.17
CA GLU A 443 3.78 18.51 4.22
C GLU A 443 5.09 18.95 3.55
N LEU A 444 5.02 19.67 2.42
CA LEU A 444 6.21 20.25 1.79
C LEU A 444 6.91 21.26 2.72
N ILE A 445 6.16 22.03 3.50
CA ILE A 445 6.71 22.94 4.50
C ILE A 445 7.34 22.16 5.67
N PHE A 446 6.65 21.15 6.21
CA PHE A 446 7.14 20.30 7.31
C PHE A 446 8.42 19.54 6.98
N SER A 447 8.53 19.09 5.73
CA SER A 447 9.68 18.33 5.27
C SER A 447 10.92 19.19 5.02
N HIS A 448 10.80 20.53 5.08
CA HIS A 448 11.93 21.42 4.87
C HIS A 448 12.84 21.46 6.10
N ASP A 449 14.13 21.15 5.92
CA ASP A 449 15.17 21.12 6.98
C ASP A 449 15.15 22.34 7.92
N LYS A 450 14.94 23.55 7.37
CA LYS A 450 14.87 24.79 8.16
C LYS A 450 13.72 24.75 9.16
N VAL A 451 12.54 24.31 8.72
CA VAL A 451 11.35 24.22 9.57
C VAL A 451 11.61 23.20 10.68
N GLN A 452 12.13 22.02 10.34
CA GLN A 452 12.43 20.99 11.36
C GLN A 452 13.47 21.44 12.38
N SER A 453 14.51 22.16 11.94
CA SER A 453 15.56 22.68 12.84
C SER A 453 15.04 23.64 13.92
N LEU A 454 13.87 24.25 13.73
CA LEU A 454 13.27 25.17 14.70
C LEU A 454 12.65 24.46 15.91
N PHE A 455 12.39 23.15 15.82
CA PHE A 455 11.56 22.42 16.80
C PHE A 455 12.29 21.28 17.53
N GLY A 456 13.61 21.20 17.46
CA GLY A 456 14.44 20.29 18.26
C GLY A 456 15.64 19.70 17.52
N PRO A 457 16.53 18.97 18.21
CA PRO A 457 17.71 18.36 17.59
C PRO A 457 17.28 17.38 16.48
N GLY A 458 17.86 17.56 15.28
CA GLY A 458 17.58 16.82 14.04
C GLY A 458 18.03 15.35 14.05
N THR A 459 17.65 14.60 15.09
CA THR A 459 17.92 13.16 15.23
C THR A 459 16.76 12.28 14.72
N GLY A 460 15.59 12.88 14.47
CA GLY A 460 14.41 12.20 13.91
C GLY A 460 14.43 12.13 12.38
N GLN A 461 13.86 11.06 11.82
CA GLN A 461 13.57 11.01 10.38
C GLN A 461 12.56 12.09 9.99
N VAL A 462 12.84 12.80 8.90
CA VAL A 462 11.89 13.72 8.28
C VAL A 462 10.64 12.93 7.92
N GLN A 463 9.49 13.32 8.46
CA GLN A 463 8.20 12.77 8.05
C GLN A 463 7.66 13.58 6.87
N PHE A 464 7.12 12.88 5.88
CA PHE A 464 6.43 13.47 4.74
C PHE A 464 5.31 12.51 4.34
N GLN A 465 4.06 12.91 4.56
CA GLN A 465 2.91 12.12 4.15
C GLN A 465 2.74 12.20 2.62
N GLU A 466 2.98 11.09 1.94
CA GLU A 466 2.79 10.92 0.50
C GLU A 466 1.72 9.85 0.25
N ARG A 467 0.54 10.29 -0.22
CA ARG A 467 -0.52 9.40 -0.70
C ARG A 467 -0.57 9.43 -2.23
N THR A 468 -0.61 8.25 -2.84
CA THR A 468 -0.61 8.08 -4.30
C THR A 468 -1.80 7.23 -4.72
N VAL A 469 -2.53 7.71 -5.74
CA VAL A 469 -3.60 6.98 -6.42
C VAL A 469 -3.03 6.26 -7.64
N TRP A 470 -3.13 4.94 -7.67
CA TRP A 470 -2.72 4.11 -8.80
C TRP A 470 -3.93 3.65 -9.59
N THR A 471 -3.86 3.76 -10.91
CA THR A 471 -4.97 3.39 -11.80
C THR A 471 -4.43 2.88 -13.14
N ASN A 472 -5.33 2.37 -13.98
CA ASN A 472 -5.01 2.02 -15.35
C ASN A 472 -4.61 3.30 -16.13
N PRO A 473 -3.37 3.40 -16.68
CA PRO A 473 -2.86 4.63 -17.29
C PRO A 473 -3.66 5.10 -18.52
N TYR A 474 -4.33 4.20 -19.23
CA TYR A 474 -5.19 4.55 -20.36
C TYR A 474 -6.67 4.66 -19.97
N GLY A 475 -7.05 4.37 -18.73
CA GLY A 475 -8.44 4.31 -18.28
C GLY A 475 -9.22 5.63 -18.38
N GLY A 476 -8.52 6.76 -18.44
CA GLY A 476 -9.10 8.10 -18.65
C GLY A 476 -9.36 8.46 -20.11
N ASP A 477 -8.89 7.66 -21.07
CA ASP A 477 -9.17 7.86 -22.50
C ASP A 477 -10.48 7.14 -22.86
N THR A 478 -11.52 7.91 -23.17
CA THR A 478 -12.88 7.38 -23.46
C THR A 478 -12.89 6.38 -24.62
N GLN A 479 -11.95 6.49 -25.56
CA GLN A 479 -11.84 5.58 -26.70
C GLN A 479 -11.25 4.21 -26.32
N THR A 480 -10.70 4.07 -25.11
CA THR A 480 -10.13 2.82 -24.59
C THR A 480 -11.07 2.11 -23.61
N SER A 481 -12.18 2.75 -23.23
CA SER A 481 -13.13 2.20 -22.26
C SER A 481 -13.60 0.79 -22.64
N GLY A 482 -13.57 -0.13 -21.67
CA GLY A 482 -13.92 -1.55 -21.86
C GLY A 482 -12.93 -2.37 -22.69
N LYS A 483 -11.77 -1.83 -23.08
CA LYS A 483 -10.77 -2.54 -23.89
C LYS A 483 -9.56 -2.90 -23.03
N LYS A 484 -9.23 -4.19 -22.97
CA LYS A 484 -8.01 -4.70 -22.31
C LYS A 484 -6.85 -4.64 -23.29
N LEU A 485 -5.80 -3.88 -22.99
CA LEU A 485 -4.59 -3.84 -23.81
C LEU A 485 -3.53 -4.80 -23.26
N LEU A 486 -2.91 -5.58 -24.14
CA LEU A 486 -1.78 -6.45 -23.82
C LEU A 486 -0.49 -5.81 -24.29
N VAL A 487 0.49 -5.71 -23.39
CA VAL A 487 1.82 -5.18 -23.72
C VAL A 487 2.73 -6.31 -24.15
N THR A 488 3.52 -6.10 -25.20
CA THR A 488 4.49 -7.08 -25.66
C THR A 488 5.92 -6.55 -25.63
N PHE A 489 6.89 -7.42 -25.33
CA PHE A 489 8.31 -7.11 -25.33
C PHE A 489 9.13 -8.03 -26.25
N GLU A 490 10.33 -7.60 -26.63
CA GLU A 490 11.36 -8.52 -27.10
C GLU A 490 12.04 -9.17 -25.89
N ALA A 491 12.28 -10.49 -25.94
CA ALA A 491 12.84 -11.23 -24.80
C ALA A 491 14.15 -10.62 -24.28
N GLY A 492 15.03 -10.21 -25.22
CA GLY A 492 16.32 -9.62 -24.89
C GLY A 492 16.22 -8.29 -24.13
N ASN A 493 15.20 -7.47 -24.42
CA ASN A 493 14.99 -6.17 -23.77
C ASN A 493 14.32 -6.33 -22.42
N LEU A 494 13.36 -7.27 -22.30
CA LEU A 494 12.71 -7.57 -21.04
C LEU A 494 13.70 -8.12 -20.00
N ALA A 495 14.62 -8.99 -20.41
CA ALA A 495 15.67 -9.50 -19.53
C ALA A 495 16.53 -8.37 -18.93
N VAL A 496 16.82 -7.34 -19.74
CA VAL A 496 17.61 -6.18 -19.33
C VAL A 496 16.82 -5.31 -18.34
N ILE A 497 15.53 -5.05 -18.61
CA ILE A 497 14.64 -4.33 -17.68
C ILE A 497 14.57 -5.04 -16.31
N LEU A 498 14.32 -6.35 -16.32
CA LEU A 498 14.19 -7.14 -15.10
C LEU A 498 15.51 -7.18 -14.31
N LEU A 499 16.66 -7.12 -14.99
CA LEU A 499 17.96 -6.97 -14.33
C LEU A 499 18.09 -5.63 -13.60
N GLY A 500 17.66 -4.51 -14.19
CA GLY A 500 17.68 -3.21 -13.50
C GLY A 500 16.77 -3.15 -12.28
N MET A 501 15.59 -3.76 -12.39
CA MET A 501 14.69 -3.90 -11.24
C MET A 501 15.34 -4.76 -10.15
N TYR A 502 15.88 -5.93 -10.50
CA TYR A 502 16.67 -6.77 -9.59
C TYR A 502 17.80 -5.98 -8.93
N ASP A 503 18.47 -5.12 -9.70
CA ASP A 503 19.61 -4.36 -9.23
C ASP A 503 19.24 -3.38 -8.12
N LYS A 504 18.12 -2.68 -8.29
CA LYS A 504 17.58 -1.75 -7.29
C LYS A 504 16.93 -2.48 -6.11
N MET A 505 16.22 -3.59 -6.34
CA MET A 505 15.64 -4.40 -5.27
C MET A 505 16.71 -4.93 -4.30
N LEU A 506 17.91 -5.26 -4.80
CA LEU A 506 18.99 -5.82 -4.02
C LEU A 506 20.21 -4.89 -3.98
N GLU A 507 19.98 -3.58 -3.94
CA GLU A 507 21.03 -2.56 -3.93
C GLU A 507 21.99 -2.76 -2.74
N HIS A 508 21.47 -3.18 -1.58
CA HIS A 508 22.23 -3.43 -0.35
C HIS A 508 23.29 -4.54 -0.46
N GLU A 509 23.31 -5.31 -1.56
CA GLU A 509 24.26 -6.42 -1.78
C GLU A 509 25.44 -6.04 -2.67
N ARG A 510 25.45 -4.81 -3.21
CA ARG A 510 26.54 -4.32 -4.06
C ARG A 510 27.68 -3.74 -3.22
N ILE A 511 28.91 -3.91 -3.68
CA ILE A 511 30.07 -3.20 -3.09
C ILE A 511 29.99 -1.73 -3.49
N SER A 512 30.26 -0.83 -2.53
CA SER A 512 30.49 0.59 -2.84
C SER A 512 31.87 0.75 -3.50
N GLU A 513 31.96 1.46 -4.62
CA GLU A 513 33.24 1.70 -5.31
C GLU A 513 34.32 2.21 -4.34
N SER A 514 35.44 1.48 -4.29
CA SER A 514 36.60 1.81 -3.45
C SER A 514 37.16 3.18 -3.84
N GLY A 515 37.10 4.15 -2.92
CA GLY A 515 37.56 5.53 -3.16
C GLY A 515 36.45 6.57 -3.40
N GLY A 516 35.17 6.15 -3.39
CA GLY A 516 34.04 7.07 -3.40
C GLY A 516 33.91 7.91 -2.12
N PRO A 517 33.22 9.07 -2.16
CA PRO A 517 32.96 9.87 -0.97
C PRO A 517 32.23 9.04 0.09
N ARG A 518 32.60 9.23 1.36
CA ARG A 518 31.96 8.56 2.51
C ARG A 518 30.46 8.84 2.44
N LYS A 519 29.65 7.79 2.26
CA LYS A 519 28.19 7.91 2.17
C LYS A 519 27.65 8.60 3.44
N PRO A 520 26.70 9.55 3.31
CA PRO A 520 26.08 10.20 4.46
C PRO A 520 25.40 9.17 5.39
N PRO A 521 25.29 9.45 6.71
CA PRO A 521 24.64 8.56 7.68
C PRO A 521 23.22 8.11 7.27
N GLU A 522 22.44 8.99 6.64
CA GLU A 522 21.08 8.68 6.17
C GLU A 522 21.07 7.67 5.02
N GLU A 523 22.05 7.73 4.11
CA GLU A 523 22.20 6.74 3.04
C GLU A 523 22.62 5.38 3.60
N LEU A 524 23.47 5.37 4.64
CA LEU A 524 23.86 4.14 5.35
C LEU A 524 22.69 3.50 6.10
N LYS A 525 21.82 4.31 6.72
CA LYS A 525 20.56 3.83 7.31
C LYS A 525 19.64 3.22 6.26
N ARG A 526 19.45 3.90 5.11
CA ARG A 526 18.65 3.40 3.98
C ARG A 526 19.12 2.02 3.51
N LEU A 527 20.43 1.85 3.32
CA LEU A 527 21.04 0.58 2.89
C LEU A 527 20.99 -0.54 3.94
N SER A 528 20.58 -0.21 5.18
CA SER A 528 20.38 -1.19 6.23
C SER A 528 18.95 -1.74 6.27
N TRP A 529 18.00 -1.13 5.54
CA TRP A 529 16.65 -1.66 5.37
C TRP A 529 16.59 -2.61 4.19
N VAL A 530 16.14 -3.84 4.45
CA VAL A 530 16.06 -4.92 3.46
C VAL A 530 14.60 -5.25 3.25
N ASN A 531 14.05 -4.75 2.14
CA ASN A 531 12.64 -4.90 1.83
C ASN A 531 12.34 -6.08 0.90
N TYR A 532 13.38 -6.62 0.25
CA TYR A 532 13.24 -7.60 -0.82
C TYR A 532 14.17 -8.79 -0.61
N ASN A 533 13.70 -9.97 -1.02
CA ASN A 533 14.46 -11.22 -1.06
C ASN A 533 14.30 -11.90 -2.44
N ARG A 534 14.86 -13.12 -2.60
CA ARG A 534 14.79 -13.83 -3.89
C ARG A 534 13.37 -14.29 -4.23
N GLU A 535 12.49 -14.52 -3.24
CA GLU A 535 11.08 -14.79 -3.52
C GLU A 535 10.40 -13.53 -4.05
N SER A 536 10.68 -12.34 -3.51
CA SER A 536 10.15 -11.07 -4.06
C SER A 536 10.50 -10.94 -5.55
N VAL A 537 11.74 -11.26 -5.93
CA VAL A 537 12.19 -11.28 -7.34
C VAL A 537 11.43 -12.35 -8.14
N ALA A 538 11.33 -13.58 -7.64
CA ALA A 538 10.61 -14.64 -8.36
C ALA A 538 9.12 -14.30 -8.57
N GLN A 539 8.48 -13.63 -7.60
CA GLN A 539 7.10 -13.15 -7.72
C GLN A 539 6.96 -11.98 -8.70
N LEU A 540 7.95 -11.07 -8.77
CA LEU A 540 8.03 -10.07 -9.84
C LEU A 540 8.00 -10.76 -11.21
N PHE A 541 8.86 -11.75 -11.44
CA PHE A 541 8.87 -12.50 -12.70
C PHE A 541 7.52 -13.18 -12.98
N ARG A 542 6.92 -13.84 -11.98
CA ARG A 542 5.62 -14.51 -12.12
C ARG A 542 4.51 -13.55 -12.54
N VAL A 543 4.45 -12.36 -11.95
CA VAL A 543 3.41 -11.37 -12.27
C VAL A 543 3.64 -10.80 -13.66
N VAL A 544 4.89 -10.46 -14.01
CA VAL A 544 5.21 -9.97 -15.37
C VAL A 544 4.89 -11.07 -16.41
N GLN A 545 5.23 -12.32 -16.15
CA GLN A 545 4.97 -13.47 -17.03
C GLN A 545 3.49 -13.67 -17.37
N ARG A 546 2.60 -13.36 -16.44
CA ARG A 546 1.15 -13.44 -16.66
C ARG A 546 0.59 -12.25 -17.44
N ARG A 547 1.25 -11.10 -17.36
CA ARG A 547 0.74 -9.81 -17.87
C ARG A 547 1.30 -9.41 -19.22
N VAL A 548 2.50 -9.87 -19.59
CA VAL A 548 3.15 -9.46 -20.85
C VAL A 548 3.36 -10.63 -21.80
N GLU A 549 3.31 -10.33 -23.10
CA GLU A 549 3.60 -11.29 -24.16
C GLU A 549 5.00 -11.05 -24.76
N LEU A 550 5.65 -12.11 -25.24
CA LEU A 550 6.94 -12.00 -25.92
C LEU A 550 6.73 -12.05 -27.44
N ARG A 551 7.25 -11.05 -28.16
CA ARG A 551 7.17 -10.99 -29.63
C ARG A 551 8.17 -11.94 -30.30
N THR A 552 9.34 -12.08 -29.70
CA THR A 552 10.44 -12.93 -30.16
C THR A 552 11.06 -13.66 -28.97
N GLY A 553 11.36 -14.95 -29.15
CA GLY A 553 11.85 -15.83 -28.08
C GLY A 553 10.75 -16.29 -27.12
N GLY A 554 11.17 -16.94 -26.04
CA GLY A 554 10.32 -17.40 -24.94
C GLY A 554 10.80 -16.94 -23.57
N TRP A 555 10.02 -17.24 -22.53
CA TRP A 555 10.37 -16.89 -21.15
C TRP A 555 11.68 -17.54 -20.67
N ASN A 556 12.00 -18.73 -21.18
CA ASN A 556 13.28 -19.36 -20.94
C ASN A 556 14.46 -18.50 -21.45
N ASP A 557 14.30 -17.82 -22.58
CA ASP A 557 15.34 -16.92 -23.12
C ASP A 557 15.51 -15.68 -22.24
N VAL A 558 14.39 -15.10 -21.76
CA VAL A 558 14.39 -13.94 -20.85
C VAL A 558 15.17 -14.27 -19.57
N ILE A 559 14.81 -15.38 -18.92
CA ILE A 559 15.36 -15.77 -17.62
C ILE A 559 16.80 -16.25 -17.78
N SER A 560 17.12 -17.01 -18.83
CA SER A 560 18.50 -17.45 -19.09
C SER A 560 19.43 -16.26 -19.33
N LYS A 561 18.99 -15.28 -20.13
CA LYS A 561 19.76 -14.05 -20.37
C LYS A 561 19.90 -13.23 -19.08
N PHE A 562 18.84 -13.09 -18.28
CA PHE A 562 18.90 -12.44 -16.97
C PHE A 562 19.94 -13.10 -16.05
N LEU A 563 19.88 -14.42 -15.88
CA LEU A 563 20.80 -15.17 -15.02
C LEU A 563 22.25 -15.10 -15.53
N GLN A 564 22.45 -15.10 -16.86
CA GLN A 564 23.76 -14.93 -17.46
C GLN A 564 24.34 -13.55 -17.14
N MET A 565 23.56 -12.48 -17.30
CA MET A 565 23.99 -11.12 -17.00
C MET A 565 24.26 -10.92 -15.50
N ALA A 566 23.37 -11.43 -14.63
CA ALA A 566 23.53 -11.33 -13.18
C ALA A 566 24.81 -12.04 -12.69
N ARG A 567 25.13 -13.22 -13.24
CA ARG A 567 26.37 -13.95 -12.92
C ARG A 567 27.64 -13.27 -13.42
N ALA A 568 27.55 -12.52 -14.51
CA ALA A 568 28.68 -11.78 -15.06
C ALA A 568 28.99 -10.49 -14.27
N ASP A 569 28.08 -10.06 -13.39
CA ASP A 569 28.26 -8.86 -12.56
C ASP A 569 29.19 -9.14 -11.37
N ASN A 570 30.38 -8.54 -11.40
CA ASN A 570 31.38 -8.66 -10.34
C ASN A 570 31.12 -7.71 -9.14
N GLN A 571 30.08 -6.88 -9.19
CA GLN A 571 29.78 -5.90 -8.13
C GLN A 571 29.03 -6.51 -6.93
N ARG A 572 28.62 -7.78 -7.01
CA ARG A 572 27.97 -8.54 -5.92
C ARG A 572 28.82 -9.74 -5.50
N PRO A 573 29.67 -9.61 -4.48
CA PRO A 573 30.57 -10.69 -4.03
C PRO A 573 29.85 -11.97 -3.61
N ALA A 574 28.64 -11.83 -3.06
CA ALA A 574 27.83 -12.94 -2.60
C ALA A 574 26.95 -13.56 -3.68
N GLU A 575 26.97 -13.06 -4.93
CA GLU A 575 26.10 -13.55 -6.00
C GLU A 575 26.31 -15.03 -6.29
N GLY A 576 27.55 -15.52 -6.20
CA GLY A 576 27.84 -16.96 -6.32
C GLY A 576 27.11 -17.83 -5.29
N ALA A 577 26.96 -17.33 -4.05
CA ALA A 577 26.24 -18.01 -2.97
C ALA A 577 24.72 -17.80 -3.04
N ASN A 578 24.27 -16.68 -3.60
CA ASN A 578 22.86 -16.32 -3.73
C ASN A 578 22.20 -16.88 -5.01
N TYR A 579 22.98 -17.18 -6.06
CA TYR A 579 22.48 -17.65 -7.35
C TYR A 579 21.56 -18.87 -7.21
N ARG A 580 21.92 -19.80 -6.33
CA ARG A 580 21.14 -21.02 -6.11
C ARG A 580 19.81 -20.75 -5.43
N ASP A 581 19.74 -19.74 -4.55
CA ASP A 581 18.47 -19.28 -3.99
C ASP A 581 17.60 -18.68 -5.09
N THR A 582 18.16 -17.84 -5.97
CA THR A 582 17.42 -17.26 -7.10
C THR A 582 16.82 -18.35 -7.98
N VAL A 583 17.61 -19.36 -8.35
CA VAL A 583 17.16 -20.54 -9.10
C VAL A 583 16.05 -21.31 -8.38
N LEU A 584 16.25 -21.58 -7.09
CA LEU A 584 15.26 -22.28 -6.26
C LEU A 584 13.94 -21.49 -6.17
N GLN A 585 14.00 -20.19 -5.90
CA GLN A 585 12.79 -19.36 -5.78
C GLN A 585 12.05 -19.22 -7.11
N LEU A 586 12.75 -19.14 -8.26
CA LEU A 586 12.11 -19.16 -9.59
C LEU A 586 11.35 -20.48 -9.85
N HIS A 587 11.93 -21.61 -9.43
CA HIS A 587 11.26 -22.91 -9.51
C HIS A 587 10.04 -22.97 -8.58
N LEU A 588 10.20 -22.60 -7.31
CA LEU A 588 9.12 -22.62 -6.32
C LEU A 588 7.98 -21.66 -6.67
N ALA A 589 8.26 -20.53 -7.31
CA ALA A 589 7.25 -19.61 -7.79
C ALA A 589 6.50 -20.11 -9.04
N GLY A 590 6.98 -21.17 -9.70
CA GLY A 590 6.43 -21.71 -10.94
C GLY A 590 6.77 -20.86 -12.17
N VAL A 591 7.92 -20.18 -12.15
CA VAL A 591 8.37 -19.29 -13.24
C VAL A 591 9.22 -20.04 -14.26
N MET A 592 10.25 -20.75 -13.77
CA MET A 592 11.16 -21.58 -14.57
C MET A 592 11.72 -22.71 -13.70
N THR A 593 11.84 -23.91 -14.28
CA THR A 593 12.55 -25.03 -13.65
C THR A 593 13.94 -25.22 -14.23
N PHE A 594 14.76 -25.96 -13.50
CA PHE A 594 16.15 -26.26 -13.84
C PHE A 594 16.38 -27.75 -13.65
N ASP A 595 17.25 -28.36 -14.45
CA ASP A 595 17.44 -29.82 -14.49
C ASP A 595 17.74 -30.41 -13.09
N GLU A 596 18.53 -29.71 -12.27
CA GLU A 596 18.88 -30.10 -10.90
C GLU A 596 17.69 -30.09 -9.91
N LEU A 597 16.55 -29.53 -10.30
CA LEU A 597 15.31 -29.45 -9.51
C LEU A 597 14.17 -30.28 -10.13
N THR A 598 14.43 -31.01 -11.21
CA THR A 598 13.47 -31.94 -11.82
C THR A 598 13.67 -33.36 -11.30
N PRO A 599 12.68 -34.27 -11.35
CA PRO A 599 12.82 -35.66 -10.89
C PRO A 599 14.03 -36.41 -11.50
N ASN A 600 14.47 -36.03 -12.70
CA ASN A 600 15.61 -36.64 -13.40
C ASN A 600 16.97 -36.33 -12.74
N TRP A 601 17.02 -35.44 -11.74
CA TRP A 601 18.24 -35.11 -10.99
C TRP A 601 18.88 -36.34 -10.32
N TYR A 602 18.04 -37.30 -9.90
CA TYR A 602 18.44 -38.43 -9.05
C TYR A 602 19.40 -39.39 -9.77
N ASP A 603 19.13 -39.66 -11.05
CA ASP A 603 19.89 -40.58 -11.90
C ASP A 603 20.98 -39.88 -12.71
N ASN A 604 21.07 -38.54 -12.64
CA ASN A 604 22.03 -37.77 -13.41
C ASN A 604 23.36 -37.65 -12.64
N PRO A 605 24.45 -38.31 -13.10
CA PRO A 605 25.74 -38.28 -12.41
C PRO A 605 26.40 -36.89 -12.45
N GLY A 606 25.92 -35.98 -13.29
CA GLY A 606 26.35 -34.58 -13.31
C GLY A 606 25.83 -33.74 -12.14
N TYR A 607 24.73 -34.16 -11.49
CA TYR A 607 24.10 -33.42 -10.39
C TYR A 607 24.19 -34.11 -9.04
N ARG A 608 24.16 -35.45 -9.02
CA ARG A 608 24.22 -36.25 -7.79
C ARG A 608 25.53 -37.01 -7.70
N THR A 609 26.26 -36.82 -6.61
CA THR A 609 27.58 -37.45 -6.38
C THR A 609 27.47 -38.97 -6.30
N ALA A 610 28.59 -39.68 -6.48
CA ALA A 610 28.63 -41.14 -6.33
C ALA A 610 28.28 -41.57 -4.88
N PRO A 611 27.66 -42.75 -4.67
CA PRO A 611 27.16 -43.18 -3.35
C PRO A 611 28.18 -43.14 -2.22
N ASP A 612 29.45 -43.45 -2.50
CA ASP A 612 30.59 -43.42 -1.55
C ASP A 612 30.95 -42.00 -1.06
N LYS A 613 30.46 -40.97 -1.75
CA LYS A 613 30.69 -39.55 -1.44
C LYS A 613 29.44 -38.84 -0.95
N ARG A 614 28.44 -39.60 -0.48
CA ARG A 614 27.18 -39.06 0.05
C ARG A 614 27.17 -39.17 1.57
N SER A 615 26.54 -38.18 2.18
CA SER A 615 26.16 -38.21 3.58
C SER A 615 25.00 -39.20 3.79
N GLY A 616 25.03 -39.98 4.88
CA GLY A 616 23.98 -40.95 5.23
C GLY A 616 22.67 -40.32 5.75
N VAL A 617 22.46 -39.01 5.57
CA VAL A 617 21.31 -38.28 6.16
C VAL A 617 19.97 -38.73 5.56
N LEU A 618 19.98 -39.17 4.29
CA LEU A 618 18.78 -39.67 3.59
C LEU A 618 18.72 -41.21 3.55
N GLU A 619 19.55 -41.90 4.33
CA GLU A 619 19.55 -43.36 4.40
C GLU A 619 18.18 -43.89 4.86
N GLY A 620 17.64 -44.87 4.12
CA GLY A 620 16.33 -45.46 4.39
C GLY A 620 15.13 -44.75 3.73
N TRP A 621 15.33 -43.65 2.99
CA TRP A 621 14.26 -43.03 2.21
C TRP A 621 13.91 -43.86 0.98
N LYS A 622 12.61 -44.16 0.79
CA LYS A 622 12.11 -44.92 -0.38
C LYS A 622 12.10 -44.10 -1.66
N GLU A 623 11.66 -42.85 -1.55
CA GLU A 623 11.59 -41.88 -2.64
C GLU A 623 12.27 -40.60 -2.18
N ILE A 624 13.18 -40.07 -3.01
CA ILE A 624 13.94 -38.87 -2.68
C ILE A 624 13.52 -37.75 -3.64
N PRO A 625 12.78 -36.73 -3.17
CA PRO A 625 12.35 -35.62 -4.02
C PRO A 625 13.54 -34.73 -4.41
N PRO A 626 13.45 -33.94 -5.49
CA PRO A 626 14.49 -32.97 -5.87
C PRO A 626 14.65 -31.81 -4.89
N ILE A 627 13.62 -31.53 -4.09
CA ILE A 627 13.59 -30.47 -3.10
C ILE A 627 13.10 -31.06 -1.78
N VAL A 628 13.83 -30.77 -0.71
CA VAL A 628 13.49 -31.13 0.67
C VAL A 628 13.32 -29.88 1.52
N CYS A 629 12.60 -30.00 2.63
CA CYS A 629 12.58 -29.00 3.67
C CYS A 629 13.65 -29.34 4.72
N ILE A 630 14.54 -28.40 4.97
CA ILE A 630 15.43 -28.46 6.13
C ILE A 630 14.71 -27.75 7.27
N VAL A 631 14.72 -28.37 8.46
CA VAL A 631 14.15 -27.82 9.67
C VAL A 631 15.24 -27.77 10.74
N LEU A 632 15.64 -26.55 11.10
CA LEU A 632 16.66 -26.24 12.07
C LEU A 632 16.00 -25.83 13.40
N THR A 633 16.25 -26.60 14.46
CA THR A 633 15.83 -26.28 15.83
C THR A 633 16.94 -25.47 16.51
N VAL A 634 16.74 -24.16 16.58
CA VAL A 634 17.70 -23.20 17.15
C VAL A 634 17.42 -23.03 18.65
N PRO A 635 18.37 -23.37 19.54
CA PRO A 635 18.18 -23.26 20.98
C PRO A 635 17.88 -21.83 21.40
N ARG A 636 16.85 -21.65 22.24
CA ARG A 636 16.48 -20.34 22.79
C ARG A 636 17.63 -19.64 23.50
N GLN A 637 18.46 -20.40 24.21
CA GLN A 637 19.65 -19.86 24.89
C GLN A 637 20.57 -19.12 23.92
N LYS A 638 20.78 -19.65 22.71
CA LYS A 638 21.62 -19.01 21.69
C LYS A 638 21.01 -17.70 21.19
N LEU A 639 19.70 -17.67 20.99
CA LEU A 639 18.99 -16.44 20.63
C LEU A 639 19.09 -15.38 21.74
N ASN A 640 18.99 -15.78 23.01
CA ASN A 640 19.16 -14.88 24.15
C ASN A 640 20.60 -14.37 24.28
N GLU A 641 21.60 -15.23 24.05
CA GLU A 641 23.01 -14.84 24.01
C GLU A 641 23.23 -13.74 22.96
N VAL A 642 22.61 -13.84 21.78
CA VAL A 642 22.77 -12.86 20.68
C VAL A 642 21.90 -11.61 20.86
N PHE A 643 20.62 -11.77 21.20
CA PHE A 643 19.62 -10.70 21.16
C PHE A 643 19.07 -10.27 22.54
N GLY A 644 19.53 -10.85 23.64
CA GLY A 644 19.02 -10.56 25.00
C GLY A 644 19.45 -9.21 25.60
N GLY A 645 19.97 -8.28 24.78
CA GLY A 645 20.38 -6.94 25.22
C GLY A 645 19.24 -5.90 25.17
N PRO A 646 19.52 -4.64 25.55
CA PRO A 646 18.57 -3.53 25.38
C PRO A 646 18.12 -3.40 23.94
N VAL A 647 16.81 -3.17 23.72
CA VAL A 647 16.17 -3.10 22.39
C VAL A 647 16.91 -2.17 21.43
N ASP A 648 17.32 -0.99 21.91
CA ASP A 648 18.02 0.03 21.09
C ASP A 648 19.39 -0.44 20.57
N LYS A 649 20.00 -1.41 21.25
CA LYS A 649 21.28 -2.01 20.84
C LYS A 649 21.10 -3.24 19.95
N VAL A 650 19.90 -3.84 19.94
CA VAL A 650 19.59 -5.02 19.13
C VAL A 650 19.17 -4.59 17.73
N GLY A 651 18.37 -3.52 17.61
CA GLY A 651 17.79 -3.10 16.33
C GLY A 651 16.86 -4.17 15.74
N THR A 652 16.73 -4.20 14.41
CA THR A 652 15.86 -5.14 13.67
C THR A 652 16.68 -5.92 12.63
N PRO A 653 17.61 -6.80 13.06
CA PRO A 653 18.47 -7.52 12.14
C PRO A 653 17.68 -8.58 11.35
N TYR A 654 17.98 -8.69 10.05
CA TYR A 654 17.37 -9.68 9.16
C TYR A 654 18.04 -11.03 9.33
N LEU A 655 17.24 -12.09 9.29
CA LEU A 655 17.67 -13.47 9.46
C LEU A 655 17.68 -14.17 8.10
N VAL A 656 18.77 -14.88 7.83
CA VAL A 656 18.92 -15.73 6.64
C VAL A 656 19.48 -17.08 7.06
N CYS A 657 19.28 -18.11 6.24
CA CYS A 657 19.93 -19.39 6.43
C CYS A 657 21.08 -19.57 5.43
N CYS A 658 22.03 -20.44 5.75
CA CYS A 658 23.08 -20.84 4.81
C CYS A 658 23.32 -22.33 4.91
N ILE A 659 23.49 -23.00 3.77
CA ILE A 659 24.03 -24.37 3.70
C ILE A 659 25.48 -24.26 3.23
N GLN A 660 26.40 -24.85 3.96
CA GLN A 660 27.82 -24.83 3.62
C GLN A 660 28.37 -26.24 3.50
N TYR A 661 29.13 -26.48 2.44
CA TYR A 661 29.87 -27.71 2.24
C TYR A 661 31.09 -27.44 1.36
N ARG A 662 32.21 -28.12 1.61
CA ARG A 662 33.48 -27.91 0.91
C ARG A 662 33.87 -26.42 0.95
N GLN A 663 33.94 -25.74 -0.21
CA GLN A 663 34.17 -24.29 -0.35
C GLN A 663 32.95 -23.56 -0.93
N VAL A 664 31.77 -24.15 -0.79
CA VAL A 664 30.52 -23.68 -1.39
C VAL A 664 29.56 -23.25 -0.29
N ALA A 665 29.03 -22.03 -0.43
CA ALA A 665 27.95 -21.51 0.40
C ALA A 665 26.67 -21.35 -0.42
N HIS A 666 25.52 -21.68 0.17
CA HIS A 666 24.19 -21.53 -0.42
C HIS A 666 23.37 -20.69 0.54
N ASN A 667 23.26 -19.40 0.27
CA ASN A 667 22.42 -18.54 1.10
C ASN A 667 20.95 -18.82 0.80
N ILE A 668 20.10 -18.78 1.81
CA ILE A 668 18.65 -18.97 1.70
C ILE A 668 17.98 -17.75 2.32
N SER A 669 17.36 -16.93 1.48
CA SER A 669 16.78 -15.64 1.88
C SER A 669 15.32 -15.72 2.35
N VAL A 670 14.72 -16.92 2.32
CA VAL A 670 13.30 -17.16 2.61
C VAL A 670 13.08 -18.22 3.70
N PRO A 671 13.70 -18.07 4.90
CA PRO A 671 13.37 -18.94 6.02
C PRO A 671 11.99 -18.60 6.61
N HIS A 672 11.29 -19.63 7.08
CA HIS A 672 10.08 -19.48 7.90
C HIS A 672 10.38 -19.91 9.33
N ALA A 673 10.07 -19.05 10.31
CA ALA A 673 10.35 -19.31 11.71
C ALA A 673 9.05 -19.52 12.50
N VAL A 674 9.10 -20.38 13.52
CA VAL A 674 8.01 -20.63 14.46
C VAL A 674 8.60 -20.92 15.84
N TRP A 675 8.02 -20.34 16.90
CA TRP A 675 8.34 -20.75 18.27
C TRP A 675 7.60 -22.03 18.62
N GLY A 676 8.30 -23.08 19.02
CA GLY A 676 7.64 -24.36 19.32
C GLY A 676 8.57 -25.57 19.33
N ARG A 677 7.97 -26.76 19.24
CA ARG A 677 8.68 -28.04 19.16
C ARG A 677 8.21 -28.90 18.00
N LEU A 678 9.11 -29.70 17.44
CA LEU A 678 8.79 -30.73 16.47
C LEU A 678 8.35 -31.99 17.22
N VAL A 679 7.18 -32.52 16.85
CA VAL A 679 6.63 -33.75 17.44
C VAL A 679 6.13 -34.67 16.33
N LYS A 680 6.14 -35.98 16.59
CA LYS A 680 5.46 -36.93 15.71
C LYS A 680 3.95 -36.81 15.94
N SER A 681 3.19 -36.69 14.86
CA SER A 681 1.73 -36.67 14.92
C SER A 681 1.21 -37.97 15.56
N ARG A 682 0.12 -37.88 16.33
CA ARG A 682 -0.52 -39.05 16.94
C ARG A 682 -1.28 -39.88 15.91
N ASP A 683 -1.84 -39.20 14.90
CA ASP A 683 -2.77 -39.78 13.92
C ASP A 683 -2.08 -40.12 12.59
N SER A 684 -0.79 -39.80 12.44
CA SER A 684 -0.03 -40.08 11.23
C SER A 684 1.47 -40.21 11.50
N ASP A 685 2.21 -40.76 10.54
CA ASP A 685 3.68 -40.79 10.60
C ASP A 685 4.35 -39.42 10.31
N ARG A 686 3.56 -38.34 10.24
CA ARG A 686 4.07 -36.99 9.94
C ARG A 686 4.77 -36.36 11.14
N VAL A 687 5.80 -35.56 10.87
CA VAL A 687 6.34 -34.61 11.83
C VAL A 687 5.55 -33.31 11.72
N VAL A 688 5.11 -32.78 12.86
CA VAL A 688 4.27 -31.59 12.96
C VAL A 688 4.87 -30.61 13.98
N ILE A 689 4.45 -29.34 13.89
CA ILE A 689 4.85 -28.29 14.82
C ILE A 689 3.79 -28.19 15.91
N GLU A 690 4.24 -28.20 17.17
CA GLU A 690 3.46 -27.72 18.30
C GLU A 690 3.95 -26.31 18.65
N GLU A 691 3.14 -25.31 18.28
CA GLU A 691 3.45 -23.90 18.47
C GLU A 691 3.37 -23.50 19.96
N ASP A 692 4.37 -22.73 20.42
CA ASP A 692 4.37 -22.13 21.75
C ASP A 692 3.41 -20.94 21.76
N ALA A 693 2.31 -21.04 22.51
CA ALA A 693 1.30 -19.99 22.60
C ALA A 693 1.87 -18.66 23.13
N SER A 694 2.93 -18.71 23.94
CA SER A 694 3.62 -17.52 24.48
C SER A 694 4.71 -16.99 23.54
N GLY A 695 4.96 -17.66 22.41
CA GLY A 695 5.86 -17.22 21.34
C GLY A 695 7.26 -16.84 21.83
N LYS A 696 7.66 -15.58 21.55
CA LYS A 696 8.97 -15.04 21.98
C LYS A 696 9.12 -15.04 23.51
N HIS A 697 8.04 -14.91 24.27
CA HIS A 697 8.07 -14.90 25.74
C HIS A 697 7.91 -16.31 26.35
N GLY A 698 7.71 -17.33 25.52
CA GLY A 698 7.60 -18.72 25.95
C GLY A 698 8.94 -19.37 26.31
N HIS A 699 8.92 -20.70 26.35
CA HIS A 699 10.07 -21.52 26.75
C HIS A 699 10.62 -22.39 25.62
N SER A 700 9.87 -22.50 24.51
CA SER A 700 10.26 -23.37 23.39
C SER A 700 11.39 -22.79 22.56
N ASP A 701 12.10 -23.65 21.86
CA ASP A 701 13.12 -23.28 20.88
C ASP A 701 12.49 -22.63 19.64
N LEU A 702 13.34 -22.10 18.75
CA LEU A 702 12.91 -21.54 17.48
C LEU A 702 13.11 -22.59 16.38
N ILE A 703 12.01 -23.01 15.76
CA ILE A 703 12.01 -23.88 14.59
C ILE A 703 12.15 -22.99 13.36
N VAL A 704 13.20 -23.18 12.57
CA VAL A 704 13.45 -22.47 11.31
C VAL A 704 13.39 -23.47 10.16
N SER A 705 12.45 -23.29 9.26
CA SER A 705 12.24 -24.19 8.11
C SER A 705 12.43 -23.47 6.78
N PHE A 706 13.07 -24.13 5.82
CA PHE A 706 13.26 -23.59 4.48
C PHE A 706 13.45 -24.69 3.44
N TRP A 707 13.16 -24.37 2.18
CA TRP A 707 13.36 -25.28 1.06
C TRP A 707 14.82 -25.31 0.64
N ALA A 708 15.31 -26.49 0.25
CA ALA A 708 16.66 -26.67 -0.26
C ALA A 708 16.69 -27.76 -1.36
N PRO A 709 17.57 -27.63 -2.37
CA PRO A 709 17.81 -28.71 -3.33
C PRO A 709 18.38 -29.93 -2.59
N THR A 710 17.83 -31.12 -2.85
CA THR A 710 18.20 -32.33 -2.09
C THR A 710 19.66 -32.72 -2.26
N ARG A 711 20.25 -32.43 -3.42
CA ARG A 711 21.69 -32.66 -3.64
C ARG A 711 22.58 -31.93 -2.63
N ALA A 712 22.16 -30.77 -2.13
CA ALA A 712 22.95 -29.98 -1.19
C ALA A 712 23.02 -30.62 0.20
N VAL A 713 22.01 -31.41 0.58
CA VAL A 713 21.97 -32.09 1.90
C VAL A 713 22.72 -33.43 1.90
N GLU A 714 22.93 -34.03 0.73
CA GLU A 714 23.70 -35.27 0.57
C GLU A 714 25.21 -35.04 0.52
N GLU A 715 25.70 -33.80 0.48
CA GLU A 715 27.14 -33.51 0.48
C GLU A 715 27.79 -33.86 1.82
N LEU A 716 29.03 -34.37 1.78
CA LEU A 716 29.81 -34.68 2.99
C LEU A 716 30.20 -33.41 3.75
N ASP A 717 30.29 -33.53 5.08
CA ASP A 717 30.65 -32.44 6.00
C ASP A 717 29.81 -31.16 5.84
N THR A 718 28.56 -31.33 5.41
CA THR A 718 27.62 -30.21 5.24
C THR A 718 27.18 -29.65 6.60
N THR A 719 27.19 -28.33 6.73
CA THR A 719 26.60 -27.60 7.86
C THR A 719 25.42 -26.74 7.41
N VAL A 720 24.56 -26.42 8.37
CA VAL A 720 23.45 -25.48 8.21
C VAL A 720 23.51 -24.42 9.29
N ASP A 721 23.33 -23.18 8.87
CA ASP A 721 23.51 -22.01 9.71
C ASP A 721 22.26 -21.13 9.71
N LEU A 722 21.90 -20.60 10.87
CA LEU A 722 21.09 -19.38 11.00
C LEU A 722 22.04 -18.19 11.17
N ARG A 723 21.91 -17.17 10.32
CA ARG A 723 22.81 -16.02 10.26
C ARG A 723 22.05 -14.70 10.28
N LEU A 724 22.75 -13.64 10.64
CA LEU A 724 22.29 -12.29 10.30
C LEU A 724 22.66 -11.99 8.85
N LYS A 725 21.73 -11.39 8.11
CA LYS A 725 22.04 -10.85 6.79
C LYS A 725 23.12 -9.78 6.93
N PRO A 726 24.21 -9.79 6.14
CA PRO A 726 25.32 -8.84 6.26
C PRO A 726 24.93 -7.48 5.66
N THR A 727 24.17 -6.70 6.44
CA THR A 727 23.89 -5.28 6.18
C THR A 727 24.94 -4.42 6.88
N MET A 728 25.08 -3.16 6.49
CA MET A 728 25.99 -2.25 7.19
C MET A 728 25.68 -2.18 8.69
N ALA A 729 24.39 -2.03 9.06
CA ALA A 729 23.97 -2.00 10.45
C ALA A 729 24.28 -3.30 11.22
N SER A 730 23.98 -4.46 10.64
CA SER A 730 24.23 -5.74 11.32
C SER A 730 25.73 -6.04 11.45
N VAL A 731 26.55 -5.72 10.44
CA VAL A 731 28.01 -5.87 10.52
C VAL A 731 28.56 -4.97 11.62
N LEU A 732 28.24 -3.67 11.61
CA LEU A 732 28.75 -2.73 12.63
C LEU A 732 28.33 -3.11 14.06
N THR A 733 27.13 -3.68 14.22
CA THR A 733 26.58 -4.02 15.53
C THR A 733 27.04 -5.39 16.04
N TYR A 734 27.15 -6.39 15.17
CA TYR A 734 27.31 -7.79 15.56
C TYR A 734 28.63 -8.42 15.16
N TYR A 735 29.48 -7.79 14.34
CA TYR A 735 30.74 -8.38 13.88
C TYR A 735 31.64 -8.83 15.03
N MET A 736 31.79 -8.02 16.08
CA MET A 736 32.62 -8.37 17.25
C MET A 736 32.05 -9.55 18.06
N LYS A 737 30.75 -9.81 17.93
CA LYS A 737 30.04 -10.84 18.69
C LYS A 737 29.90 -12.16 17.94
N LEU A 738 29.65 -12.10 16.64
CA LEU A 738 29.32 -13.25 15.78
C LEU A 738 30.41 -13.55 14.73
N GLY A 739 31.45 -12.72 14.63
CA GLY A 739 32.53 -12.87 13.66
C GLY A 739 32.13 -12.51 12.22
N GLN A 740 32.97 -12.93 11.26
CA GLN A 740 32.87 -12.52 9.86
C GLN A 740 31.60 -13.00 9.15
N LEU A 741 31.09 -14.18 9.51
CA LEU A 741 29.92 -14.79 8.86
C LEU A 741 28.59 -14.43 9.55
N LEU A 742 28.65 -13.72 10.68
CA LEU A 742 27.49 -13.34 11.50
C LEU A 742 26.58 -14.53 11.88
N ASP A 743 27.21 -15.67 12.22
CA ASP A 743 26.52 -16.90 12.60
C ASP A 743 25.82 -16.75 13.96
N VAL A 744 24.50 -16.94 13.98
CA VAL A 744 23.70 -17.00 15.21
C VAL A 744 23.72 -18.42 15.78
N PHE A 745 23.62 -19.42 14.92
CA PHE A 745 23.66 -20.83 15.28
C PHE A 745 24.07 -21.68 14.08
N THR A 746 24.88 -22.71 14.32
CA THR A 746 25.41 -23.64 13.32
C THR A 746 25.24 -25.07 13.82
N ALA A 747 24.77 -25.95 12.94
CA ALA A 747 24.68 -27.39 13.20
C ALA A 747 25.20 -28.20 12.00
N LYS A 748 25.73 -29.39 12.25
CA LYS A 748 26.04 -30.35 11.18
C LYS A 748 24.73 -30.89 10.59
N MET A 749 24.68 -31.12 9.29
CA MET A 749 23.50 -31.72 8.64
C MET A 749 23.16 -33.12 9.19
N THR A 750 24.14 -33.80 9.78
CA THR A 750 24.01 -35.10 10.45
C THR A 750 23.55 -35.02 11.91
N ASP A 751 23.43 -33.82 12.48
CA ASP A 751 22.99 -33.60 13.86
C ASP A 751 21.46 -33.75 13.96
N LYS A 752 21.01 -34.95 14.31
CA LYS A 752 19.57 -35.28 14.44
C LYS A 752 18.87 -34.56 15.60
N HIS A 753 19.61 -33.92 16.52
CA HIS A 753 19.00 -33.14 17.59
C HIS A 753 18.56 -31.75 17.11
N HIS A 754 19.35 -31.13 16.23
CA HIS A 754 19.11 -29.78 15.75
C HIS A 754 18.62 -29.70 14.30
N VAL A 755 18.83 -30.74 13.50
CA VAL A 755 18.49 -30.75 12.07
C VAL A 755 17.57 -31.92 11.78
N THR A 756 16.39 -31.61 11.22
CA THR A 756 15.46 -32.59 10.67
C THR A 756 15.25 -32.30 9.19
N ILE A 757 15.36 -33.32 8.34
CA ILE A 757 15.10 -33.21 6.90
C ILE A 757 13.80 -33.92 6.58
N LEU A 758 12.91 -33.24 5.85
CA LEU A 758 11.57 -33.73 5.53
C LEU A 758 11.25 -33.53 4.04
N PRO A 759 10.45 -34.41 3.41
CA PRO A 759 10.00 -34.22 2.02
C PRO A 759 8.91 -33.14 1.89
N TYR A 760 8.45 -32.60 3.01
CA TYR A 760 7.46 -31.55 3.15
C TYR A 760 7.91 -30.58 4.24
N ARG A 761 7.37 -29.36 4.24
CA ARG A 761 7.52 -28.41 5.33
C ARG A 761 6.48 -28.73 6.41
N PRO A 762 6.89 -28.89 7.68
CA PRO A 762 5.97 -29.26 8.76
C PRO A 762 5.05 -28.09 9.12
N THR A 763 3.85 -28.43 9.57
CA THR A 763 2.75 -27.53 9.89
C THR A 763 2.08 -28.00 11.19
N LEU A 764 1.01 -27.34 11.63
CA LEU A 764 0.21 -27.82 12.75
C LEU A 764 -0.39 -29.20 12.47
N ALA A 765 -0.65 -29.99 13.53
CA ALA A 765 -1.21 -31.33 13.41
C ALA A 765 -2.59 -31.35 12.72
N SER A 766 -3.39 -30.30 12.93
CA SER A 766 -4.71 -30.11 12.32
C SER A 766 -4.66 -29.67 10.85
N GLU A 767 -3.47 -29.36 10.32
CA GLU A 767 -3.31 -28.79 9.00
C GLU A 767 -2.56 -29.73 8.04
N PRO A 768 -2.80 -29.62 6.72
CA PRO A 768 -2.04 -30.38 5.74
C PRO A 768 -0.57 -29.96 5.74
N ALA A 769 0.32 -30.89 5.43
CA ALA A 769 1.74 -30.61 5.23
C ALA A 769 1.92 -29.86 3.91
N LEU A 770 2.91 -28.97 3.86
CA LEU A 770 3.22 -28.22 2.66
C LEU A 770 4.28 -28.95 1.87
N TYR A 771 3.95 -29.40 0.67
CA TYR A 771 4.92 -29.99 -0.25
C TYR A 771 5.47 -28.90 -1.18
N PRO A 772 6.72 -29.05 -1.67
CA PRO A 772 7.21 -28.16 -2.70
C PRO A 772 6.27 -28.24 -3.92
N PRO A 773 5.93 -27.11 -4.55
CA PRO A 773 5.02 -27.11 -5.69
C PRO A 773 5.59 -27.98 -6.80
N LYS A 774 4.75 -28.86 -7.37
CA LYS A 774 5.14 -29.62 -8.56
C LYS A 774 5.29 -28.66 -9.73
N TRP A 775 6.39 -28.80 -10.47
CA TRP A 775 6.57 -28.06 -11.70
C TRP A 775 5.41 -28.32 -12.66
N LYS A 776 4.83 -27.24 -13.16
CA LYS A 776 3.86 -27.21 -14.26
C LYS A 776 4.30 -26.09 -15.18
N ASP A 777 4.07 -26.26 -16.48
CA ASP A 777 4.34 -25.18 -17.41
C ASP A 777 3.54 -23.94 -17.00
N PRO A 778 4.16 -22.75 -17.01
CA PRO A 778 3.48 -21.53 -16.66
C PRO A 778 2.29 -21.33 -17.61
N PRO A 779 1.13 -20.86 -17.09
CA PRO A 779 -0.02 -20.58 -17.95
C PRO A 779 0.37 -19.53 -18.99
N GLY A 780 -0.18 -19.67 -20.20
CA GLY A 780 -0.01 -18.66 -21.25
C GLY A 780 -0.53 -17.29 -20.81
N PRO A 781 0.00 -16.19 -21.38
CA PRO A 781 -0.47 -14.85 -21.05
C PRO A 781 -1.96 -14.68 -21.41
N ASP A 782 -2.61 -13.72 -20.77
CA ASP A 782 -3.99 -13.37 -21.11
C ASP A 782 -4.09 -12.95 -22.59
N ASN A 783 -5.02 -13.56 -23.33
CA ASN A 783 -5.26 -13.19 -24.73
C ASN A 783 -5.97 -11.84 -24.83
N SER A 784 -5.42 -10.92 -25.63
CA SER A 784 -6.09 -9.70 -26.04
C SER A 784 -5.99 -9.47 -27.55
N LYS A 785 -7.05 -8.92 -28.14
CA LYS A 785 -7.09 -8.40 -29.52
C LYS A 785 -6.20 -7.16 -29.69
N TYR A 786 -6.02 -6.36 -28.64
CA TYR A 786 -5.31 -5.09 -28.69
C TYR A 786 -3.90 -5.26 -28.14
N LYS A 787 -2.92 -5.33 -29.05
CA LYS A 787 -1.51 -5.49 -28.71
C LYS A 787 -0.77 -4.15 -28.86
N CYS A 788 -0.06 -3.77 -27.81
CA CYS A 788 0.80 -2.60 -27.78
C CYS A 788 2.25 -3.05 -27.54
N HIS A 789 3.15 -2.72 -28.45
CA HIS A 789 4.53 -3.20 -28.41
C HIS A 789 5.43 -2.16 -27.73
N ALA A 790 6.14 -2.56 -26.68
CA ALA A 790 7.10 -1.71 -25.99
C ALA A 790 8.45 -1.67 -26.72
N MET A 791 9.02 -0.47 -26.83
CA MET A 791 10.39 -0.24 -27.31
C MET A 791 11.26 0.29 -26.19
N VAL A 792 12.45 -0.31 -26.06
CA VAL A 792 13.43 -0.02 -25.01
C VAL A 792 14.66 0.57 -25.69
N THR A 793 15.18 1.67 -25.15
CA THR A 793 16.43 2.28 -25.62
C THR A 793 17.55 2.05 -24.60
N GLU A 794 18.78 1.83 -25.09
CA GLU A 794 19.94 1.55 -24.25
C GLU A 794 20.49 2.80 -23.53
N HIS A 795 20.32 4.00 -24.09
CA HIS A 795 20.71 5.24 -23.43
C HIS A 795 19.71 5.61 -22.32
N PHE A 796 20.25 5.92 -21.14
CA PHE A 796 19.50 6.11 -19.88
C PHE A 796 18.76 4.85 -19.38
N GLY A 797 19.44 3.71 -19.37
CA GLY A 797 19.12 2.68 -18.39
C GLY A 797 17.74 2.04 -18.52
N GLN A 798 17.58 1.19 -19.53
CA GLN A 798 16.61 0.07 -19.46
C GLN A 798 15.15 0.54 -19.29
N SER A 799 14.75 1.60 -20.00
CA SER A 799 13.42 2.22 -19.87
C SER A 799 12.60 2.10 -21.16
N VAL A 800 11.27 2.00 -21.04
CA VAL A 800 10.33 2.06 -22.16
C VAL A 800 10.18 3.51 -22.62
N THR A 801 10.74 3.84 -23.77
CA THR A 801 10.74 5.22 -24.31
C THR A 801 9.76 5.43 -25.45
N SER A 802 9.31 4.36 -26.09
CA SER A 802 8.32 4.43 -27.16
C SER A 802 7.44 3.20 -27.16
N LEU A 803 6.24 3.37 -27.71
CA LEU A 803 5.28 2.30 -27.95
C LEU A 803 4.96 2.25 -29.44
N PHE A 804 4.60 1.07 -29.94
CA PHE A 804 4.05 0.97 -31.29
C PHE A 804 2.94 -0.05 -31.40
N VAL A 805 2.04 0.19 -32.34
CA VAL A 805 0.98 -0.74 -32.71
C VAL A 805 1.24 -1.20 -34.14
N ARG A 806 1.21 -2.52 -34.37
CA ARG A 806 1.22 -3.10 -35.72
C ARG A 806 -0.23 -3.34 -36.15
N PHE A 807 -0.68 -2.58 -37.13
CA PHE A 807 -1.95 -2.79 -37.80
C PHE A 807 -1.74 -3.66 -39.05
N THR A 808 -2.36 -4.83 -39.07
CA THR A 808 -2.36 -5.73 -40.23
C THR A 808 -3.66 -5.55 -41.00
N VAL A 809 -3.55 -5.18 -42.28
CA VAL A 809 -4.69 -4.97 -43.15
C VAL A 809 -5.32 -6.32 -43.51
N GLN A 810 -6.54 -6.55 -43.01
CA GLN A 810 -7.27 -7.80 -43.25
C GLN A 810 -8.19 -7.71 -44.48
N ALA A 811 -8.81 -6.55 -44.71
CA ALA A 811 -9.78 -6.38 -45.80
C ALA A 811 -9.08 -6.43 -47.18
N PRO A 812 -9.54 -7.27 -48.13
CA PRO A 812 -8.89 -7.40 -49.44
C PRO A 812 -8.80 -6.08 -50.22
N ALA A 813 -9.86 -5.26 -50.18
CA ALA A 813 -9.91 -3.98 -50.88
C ALA A 813 -8.93 -2.95 -50.30
N GLU A 814 -8.84 -2.86 -48.97
CA GLU A 814 -7.86 -2.01 -48.31
C GLU A 814 -6.42 -2.52 -48.53
N ARG A 815 -6.23 -3.85 -48.55
CA ARG A 815 -4.92 -4.45 -48.83
C ARG A 815 -4.45 -4.14 -50.24
N LEU A 816 -5.36 -4.19 -51.23
CA LEU A 816 -5.10 -3.76 -52.59
C LEU A 816 -4.71 -2.27 -52.64
N ALA A 817 -5.47 -1.41 -51.95
CA ALA A 817 -5.17 0.02 -51.88
C ALA A 817 -3.78 0.28 -51.27
N LEU A 818 -3.44 -0.41 -50.17
CA LEU A 818 -2.12 -0.33 -49.55
C LEU A 818 -1.01 -0.80 -50.50
N LEU A 819 -1.23 -1.88 -51.25
CA LEU A 819 -0.30 -2.38 -52.28
C LEU A 819 -0.10 -1.38 -53.41
N GLN A 820 -1.16 -0.69 -53.83
CA GLN A 820 -1.16 0.29 -54.93
C GLN A 820 -0.60 1.66 -54.55
N GLY A 821 -0.06 1.84 -53.35
CA GLY A 821 0.59 3.09 -52.96
C GLY A 821 -0.31 4.07 -52.21
N ALA A 822 -1.44 3.65 -51.66
CA ALA A 822 -2.32 4.53 -50.88
C ALA A 822 -1.54 5.37 -49.83
N THR A 823 -1.98 6.62 -49.68
CA THR A 823 -1.45 7.58 -48.70
C THR A 823 -1.71 7.07 -47.28
N ILE A 824 -0.69 7.11 -46.44
CA ILE A 824 -0.78 6.72 -45.03
C ILE A 824 -0.57 7.96 -44.18
N ALA A 825 -1.50 8.20 -43.25
CA ALA A 825 -1.38 9.26 -42.27
C ALA A 825 -1.78 8.74 -40.89
N ALA A 826 -1.15 9.24 -39.84
CA ALA A 826 -1.53 8.95 -38.47
C ALA A 826 -1.66 10.26 -37.70
N LYS A 827 -2.70 10.38 -36.88
CA LYS A 827 -2.96 11.56 -36.04
C LYS A 827 -3.36 11.14 -34.64
N GLN A 828 -2.83 11.81 -33.63
CA GLN A 828 -3.30 11.60 -32.26
C GLN A 828 -4.69 12.19 -32.08
N ILE A 829 -5.63 11.39 -31.56
CA ILE A 829 -7.02 11.81 -31.30
C ILE A 829 -7.40 11.73 -29.83
N GLY A 830 -6.58 11.10 -28.99
CA GLY A 830 -6.78 11.01 -27.55
C GLY A 830 -5.43 10.86 -26.81
N PRO A 831 -5.45 10.92 -25.46
CA PRO A 831 -4.25 10.72 -24.65
C PRO A 831 -3.47 9.44 -24.97
N CYS A 832 -4.18 8.37 -25.32
CA CYS A 832 -3.65 7.02 -25.54
C CYS A 832 -4.04 6.44 -26.91
N VAL A 833 -4.57 7.24 -27.85
CA VAL A 833 -5.14 6.76 -29.11
C VAL A 833 -4.65 7.56 -30.32
N MET A 834 -4.21 6.81 -31.34
CA MET A 834 -3.93 7.34 -32.68
C MET A 834 -5.01 6.86 -33.66
N GLU A 835 -5.42 7.75 -34.56
CA GLU A 835 -6.17 7.42 -35.76
C GLU A 835 -5.18 7.14 -36.89
N LEU A 836 -5.32 5.99 -37.56
CA LEU A 836 -4.58 5.60 -38.75
C LEU A 836 -5.49 5.68 -39.98
N LYS A 837 -5.06 6.43 -41.00
CA LYS A 837 -5.71 6.48 -42.31
C LYS A 837 -4.89 5.72 -43.35
N VAL A 838 -5.54 4.81 -44.06
CA VAL A 838 -5.01 4.06 -45.21
C VAL A 838 -5.88 4.39 -46.43
N GLY A 839 -5.50 5.41 -47.20
CA GLY A 839 -6.38 5.95 -48.25
C GLY A 839 -7.69 6.49 -47.64
N SER A 840 -8.82 5.85 -47.96
CA SER A 840 -10.16 6.18 -47.45
C SER A 840 -10.55 5.41 -46.17
N TYR A 841 -9.78 4.41 -45.78
CA TYR A 841 -10.05 3.59 -44.60
C TYR A 841 -9.45 4.23 -43.33
N THR A 842 -10.16 4.15 -42.21
CA THR A 842 -9.76 4.75 -40.93
C THR A 842 -9.82 3.71 -39.82
N HIS A 843 -8.78 3.66 -38.97
CA HIS A 843 -8.65 2.68 -37.89
C HIS A 843 -8.13 3.34 -36.61
N LEU A 844 -8.52 2.78 -35.46
CA LEU A 844 -8.03 3.22 -34.16
C LEU A 844 -6.88 2.33 -33.67
N LEU A 845 -5.77 2.96 -33.31
CA LEU A 845 -4.62 2.31 -32.69
C LEU A 845 -4.54 2.72 -31.22
N LEU A 846 -4.58 1.73 -30.34
CA LEU A 846 -4.64 1.93 -28.88
C LEU A 846 -3.28 1.68 -28.26
N TYR A 847 -2.86 2.57 -27.36
CA TYR A 847 -1.60 2.50 -26.65
C TYR A 847 -1.85 2.30 -25.15
N SER A 848 -1.00 1.51 -24.51
CA SER A 848 -1.15 1.11 -23.10
C SER A 848 -0.68 2.17 -22.09
N TYR A 849 -0.29 3.35 -22.58
CA TYR A 849 0.23 4.47 -21.78
C TYR A 849 0.02 5.77 -22.58
N PRO A 850 -0.08 6.95 -21.95
CA PRO A 850 -0.17 8.22 -22.66
C PRO A 850 0.99 8.47 -23.62
N ILE A 851 0.70 8.99 -24.81
CA ILE A 851 1.67 9.11 -25.91
C ILE A 851 1.91 10.55 -26.35
N GLN A 852 3.06 10.78 -26.98
CA GLN A 852 3.37 11.96 -27.79
C GLN A 852 3.23 11.63 -29.28
N GLY A 853 2.04 11.79 -29.84
CA GLY A 853 1.72 11.42 -31.22
C GLY A 853 1.81 12.56 -32.25
N ARG A 854 2.51 13.68 -31.95
CA ARG A 854 2.63 14.81 -32.89
C ARG A 854 3.40 14.46 -34.17
N GLU A 855 4.49 13.71 -34.02
CA GLU A 855 5.36 13.29 -35.12
C GLU A 855 5.57 11.77 -35.07
N PRO A 856 4.54 10.97 -35.42
CA PRO A 856 4.63 9.53 -35.33
C PRO A 856 5.58 8.99 -36.39
N ARG A 857 6.43 8.03 -36.02
CA ARG A 857 7.25 7.28 -36.98
C ARG A 857 6.43 6.13 -37.56
N ILE A 858 6.14 6.19 -38.85
CA ILE A 858 5.34 5.18 -39.56
C ILE A 858 6.27 4.25 -40.36
N ARG A 859 6.14 2.93 -40.17
CA ARG A 859 6.79 1.92 -41.01
C ARG A 859 5.73 1.18 -41.82
N ILE A 860 5.95 1.07 -43.12
CA ILE A 860 4.95 0.51 -44.05
C ILE A 860 5.54 -0.70 -44.75
N ALA A 861 4.89 -1.85 -44.62
CA ALA A 861 5.23 -3.06 -45.35
C ALA A 861 4.12 -3.41 -46.34
N ARG A 862 4.12 -2.75 -47.51
CA ARG A 862 3.04 -2.87 -48.50
C ARG A 862 2.83 -4.32 -48.98
N LYS A 863 3.91 -5.06 -49.29
CA LYS A 863 3.83 -6.46 -49.75
C LYS A 863 3.25 -7.40 -48.70
N SER A 864 3.67 -7.24 -47.44
CA SER A 864 3.24 -8.05 -46.31
C SER A 864 1.91 -7.57 -45.69
N GLY A 865 1.40 -6.41 -46.11
CA GLY A 865 0.08 -5.90 -45.74
C GLY A 865 -0.03 -5.33 -44.32
N TYR A 866 1.02 -4.71 -43.77
CA TYR A 866 0.95 -4.11 -42.42
C TYR A 866 1.57 -2.71 -42.34
N VAL A 867 1.10 -1.95 -41.35
CA VAL A 867 1.59 -0.61 -40.97
C VAL A 867 1.93 -0.64 -39.49
N GLU A 868 3.10 -0.14 -39.11
CA GLU A 868 3.49 0.09 -37.72
C GLU A 868 3.51 1.59 -37.45
N VAL A 869 2.84 2.02 -36.37
CA VAL A 869 2.85 3.42 -35.93
C VAL A 869 3.55 3.49 -34.58
N ILE A 870 4.74 4.08 -34.57
CA ILE A 870 5.62 4.20 -33.41
C ILE A 870 5.52 5.62 -32.87
N VAL A 871 5.31 5.75 -31.56
CA VAL A 871 5.17 7.02 -30.85
C VAL A 871 5.95 6.99 -29.53
N PRO A 872 6.62 8.08 -29.15
CA PRO A 872 7.19 8.21 -27.81
C PRO A 872 6.12 8.17 -26.71
N VAL A 873 6.51 7.66 -25.54
CA VAL A 873 5.68 7.80 -24.33
C VAL A 873 5.67 9.27 -23.89
N SER A 874 4.56 9.73 -23.33
CA SER A 874 4.42 11.10 -22.82
C SER A 874 5.18 11.24 -21.49
N ALA A 875 6.18 12.12 -21.42
CA ALA A 875 6.81 12.50 -20.15
C ALA A 875 6.05 13.66 -19.48
N PRO A 876 6.07 13.81 -18.14
CA PRO A 876 5.33 14.87 -17.42
C PRO A 876 5.61 16.30 -17.91
N SER A 877 6.77 16.54 -18.51
CA SER A 877 7.18 17.82 -19.10
C SER A 877 6.57 18.13 -20.47
N ASP A 878 6.14 17.13 -21.23
CA ASP A 878 5.89 17.29 -22.67
C ASP A 878 4.44 17.70 -22.94
N PRO A 879 4.05 18.69 -23.73
CA PRO A 879 2.63 19.00 -23.91
C PRO A 879 1.86 17.98 -24.78
N SER A 880 1.66 16.78 -24.24
CA SER A 880 1.14 15.55 -24.86
C SER A 880 0.35 14.70 -23.85
N GLY A 881 -0.13 13.53 -24.28
CA GLY A 881 -0.93 12.64 -23.43
C GLY A 881 -2.21 13.32 -22.92
N TYR A 882 -2.46 13.25 -21.61
CA TYR A 882 -3.62 13.90 -20.98
C TYR A 882 -3.58 15.43 -21.02
N PHE A 883 -2.53 16.07 -21.56
CA PHE A 883 -2.64 17.48 -21.90
C PHE A 883 -3.77 17.77 -22.92
N MET A 884 -4.10 16.78 -23.78
CA MET A 884 -5.20 16.90 -24.74
C MET A 884 -6.59 16.90 -24.09
N ASN A 885 -6.73 16.24 -22.95
CA ASN A 885 -7.94 16.19 -22.14
C ASN A 885 -7.54 16.10 -20.66
N PRO A 886 -7.25 17.24 -20.01
CA PRO A 886 -6.65 17.25 -18.67
C PRO A 886 -7.61 16.81 -17.58
N PHE A 887 -8.92 16.91 -17.79
CA PHE A 887 -9.96 16.53 -16.82
C PHE A 887 -10.95 15.57 -17.48
N PRO A 888 -10.56 14.32 -17.79
CA PRO A 888 -11.45 13.40 -18.47
C PRO A 888 -12.69 13.11 -17.62
N VAL A 889 -13.86 13.22 -18.25
CA VAL A 889 -15.13 12.79 -17.68
C VAL A 889 -15.54 11.51 -18.40
N LEU A 890 -15.76 10.46 -17.63
CA LEU A 890 -16.13 9.12 -18.11
C LEU A 890 -17.63 8.89 -17.96
N GLY A 891 -18.14 7.86 -18.65
CA GLY A 891 -19.53 7.43 -18.55
C GLY A 891 -20.46 8.08 -19.57
N LYS A 892 -21.50 7.33 -19.97
CA LYS A 892 -22.59 7.81 -20.86
C LYS A 892 -23.91 8.08 -20.12
N GLY A 893 -24.00 7.70 -18.83
CA GLY A 893 -25.24 7.75 -18.04
C GLY A 893 -25.06 8.40 -16.67
N ALA A 894 -23.96 8.10 -15.98
CA ALA A 894 -23.48 8.84 -14.82
C ALA A 894 -22.10 9.40 -15.19
N TYR A 895 -21.99 10.72 -15.27
CA TYR A 895 -20.74 11.39 -15.62
C TYR A 895 -19.81 11.38 -14.41
N THR A 896 -18.65 10.77 -14.56
CA THR A 896 -17.68 10.68 -13.47
C THR A 896 -16.34 11.29 -13.87
N PRO A 897 -15.81 12.27 -13.12
CA PRO A 897 -14.41 12.68 -13.30
C PRO A 897 -13.47 11.49 -13.09
N TRP A 898 -12.50 11.32 -13.98
CA TRP A 898 -11.50 10.26 -13.85
C TRP A 898 -10.38 10.62 -12.88
N ASN A 899 -10.03 11.90 -12.75
CA ASN A 899 -8.84 12.36 -12.03
C ASN A 899 -9.09 13.54 -11.07
N VAL A 900 -10.35 13.80 -10.75
CA VAL A 900 -10.77 14.72 -9.70
C VAL A 900 -11.70 13.93 -8.78
N HIS A 901 -11.46 14.01 -7.48
CA HIS A 901 -12.23 13.27 -6.48
C HIS A 901 -13.62 13.90 -6.29
N HIS A 902 -14.57 13.09 -5.83
CA HIS A 902 -15.90 13.55 -5.46
C HIS A 902 -15.91 14.20 -4.08
N VAL A 903 -16.69 15.27 -3.93
CA VAL A 903 -16.86 16.00 -2.67
C VAL A 903 -18.34 16.16 -2.37
N ASN A 904 -18.76 15.81 -1.16
CA ASN A 904 -20.11 16.08 -0.66
C ASN A 904 -20.15 17.48 -0.02
N LEU A 905 -20.60 18.48 -0.79
CA LEU A 905 -20.63 19.88 -0.36
C LEU A 905 -21.51 20.10 0.88
N ASP A 906 -22.58 19.31 1.07
CA ASP A 906 -23.46 19.40 2.25
C ASP A 906 -22.76 18.91 3.53
N ARG A 907 -21.66 18.18 3.40
CA ARG A 907 -20.82 17.71 4.51
C ARG A 907 -19.55 18.54 4.71
N SER A 908 -19.30 19.51 3.83
CA SER A 908 -18.16 20.42 3.90
C SER A 908 -18.50 21.71 4.66
N PRO A 909 -17.71 22.10 5.69
CA PRO A 909 -17.89 23.35 6.42
C PRO A 909 -17.81 24.58 5.52
N LEU A 910 -18.71 25.54 5.73
CA LEU A 910 -18.77 26.81 5.02
C LEU A 910 -17.95 27.88 5.74
N LEU A 911 -17.00 28.50 5.03
CA LEU A 911 -16.18 29.57 5.59
C LEU A 911 -16.99 30.84 5.82
N ASP A 912 -16.77 31.49 6.96
CA ASP A 912 -17.20 32.85 7.22
C ASP A 912 -16.21 33.84 6.60
N THR A 913 -16.62 34.45 5.50
CA THR A 913 -15.81 35.43 4.75
C THR A 913 -15.97 36.87 5.22
N THR A 914 -16.75 37.11 6.27
CA THR A 914 -16.92 38.45 6.84
C THR A 914 -15.71 38.92 7.66
N ILE A 915 -14.76 38.01 7.96
CA ILE A 915 -13.53 38.29 8.72
C ILE A 915 -12.28 37.98 7.87
N PRO A 916 -11.93 38.81 6.86
CA PRO A 916 -10.84 38.51 5.92
C PRO A 916 -9.48 38.27 6.56
N SER A 917 -9.19 38.90 7.71
CA SER A 917 -7.92 38.74 8.43
C SER A 917 -7.67 37.30 8.91
N LYS A 918 -8.71 36.47 9.06
CA LYS A 918 -8.61 35.05 9.42
C LYS A 918 -8.54 34.10 8.22
N LEU A 919 -8.52 34.63 7.00
CA LEU A 919 -8.54 33.86 5.75
C LEU A 919 -7.24 33.94 4.96
N TYR A 920 -6.17 34.48 5.55
CA TYR A 920 -4.86 34.63 4.90
C TYR A 920 -4.31 33.30 4.32
N TRP A 921 -4.62 32.17 4.96
CA TRP A 921 -4.22 30.83 4.52
C TRP A 921 -4.81 30.43 3.16
N VAL A 922 -5.97 30.98 2.76
CA VAL A 922 -6.57 30.74 1.44
C VAL A 922 -5.69 31.33 0.35
N GLU A 923 -5.18 32.54 0.57
CA GLU A 923 -4.24 33.18 -0.36
C GLU A 923 -2.95 32.36 -0.47
N HIS A 924 -2.43 31.85 0.66
CA HIS A 924 -1.26 30.96 0.64
C HIS A 924 -1.52 29.65 -0.11
N LEU A 925 -2.69 29.03 0.08
CA LEU A 925 -3.07 27.83 -0.67
C LEU A 925 -3.07 28.10 -2.18
N CYS A 926 -3.73 29.18 -2.63
CA CYS A 926 -3.78 29.55 -4.05
C CYS A 926 -2.41 29.95 -4.62
N LYS A 927 -1.52 30.55 -3.84
CA LYS A 927 -0.15 30.89 -4.27
C LYS A 927 0.72 29.64 -4.51
N HIS A 928 0.49 28.55 -3.78
CA HIS A 928 1.30 27.34 -3.84
C HIS A 928 0.76 26.26 -4.80
N GLN A 929 -0.32 26.54 -5.55
CA GLN A 929 -0.88 25.58 -6.52
C GLN A 929 -0.04 25.38 -7.79
N LEU A 930 0.92 26.27 -8.08
CA LEU A 930 1.80 26.20 -9.25
C LEU A 930 3.00 25.30 -8.97
N SER A 931 3.23 24.33 -9.85
CA SER A 931 4.48 23.57 -9.89
C SER A 931 5.67 24.46 -10.29
N ALA A 932 6.90 23.99 -10.09
CA ALA A 932 8.09 24.77 -10.44
C ALA A 932 8.14 25.21 -11.92
N PRO A 933 7.81 24.36 -12.93
CA PRO A 933 7.74 24.80 -14.32
C PRO A 933 6.62 25.83 -14.56
N GLU A 934 5.44 25.63 -13.97
CA GLU A 934 4.32 26.57 -14.09
C GLU A 934 4.65 27.93 -13.46
N LYS A 935 5.36 27.93 -12.33
CA LYS A 935 5.84 29.14 -11.67
C LYS A 935 6.89 29.86 -12.51
N ALA A 936 7.83 29.14 -13.12
CA ALA A 936 8.81 29.73 -14.03
C ALA A 936 8.16 30.40 -15.25
N VAL A 937 7.05 29.84 -15.75
CA VAL A 937 6.24 30.46 -16.81
C VAL A 937 5.51 31.71 -16.27
N HIS A 938 4.86 31.61 -15.12
CA HIS A 938 4.12 32.70 -14.50
C HIS A 938 5.00 33.92 -14.17
N ASP A 939 6.18 33.68 -13.58
CA ASP A 939 7.13 34.70 -13.14
C ASP A 939 8.12 35.13 -14.24
N GLY A 940 8.05 34.49 -15.42
CA GLY A 940 8.95 34.70 -16.54
C GLY A 940 8.69 36.00 -17.33
N SER A 941 9.55 36.26 -18.31
CA SER A 941 9.40 37.41 -19.23
C SER A 941 8.15 37.27 -20.11
N GLU A 942 7.68 38.36 -20.72
CA GLU A 942 6.56 38.30 -21.68
C GLU A 942 6.84 37.36 -22.86
N VAL A 943 8.11 37.23 -23.29
CA VAL A 943 8.51 36.25 -24.31
C VAL A 943 8.29 34.82 -23.81
N THR A 944 8.68 34.53 -22.57
CA THR A 944 8.44 33.24 -21.92
C THR A 944 6.94 32.94 -21.79
N LYS A 945 6.14 33.98 -21.49
CA LYS A 945 4.67 33.92 -21.42
C LYS A 945 3.96 33.87 -22.77
N GLN A 946 4.65 34.09 -23.89
CA GLN A 946 4.07 33.96 -25.23
C GLN A 946 4.46 32.63 -25.88
N GLN A 947 5.60 32.06 -25.50
CA GLN A 947 6.13 30.82 -26.06
C GLN A 947 5.65 29.55 -25.35
N ALA A 948 5.25 29.63 -24.09
CA ALA A 948 4.79 28.47 -23.34
C ALA A 948 3.33 28.12 -23.66
N ILE A 949 2.87 26.95 -23.20
CA ILE A 949 1.45 26.59 -23.34
C ILE A 949 0.78 26.95 -22.02
N HIS A 950 -0.10 27.96 -22.09
CA HIS A 950 -0.58 28.65 -20.89
C HIS A 950 -1.87 28.09 -20.28
N ALA A 951 -2.61 27.22 -20.97
CA ALA A 951 -3.97 26.86 -20.57
C ALA A 951 -4.10 26.46 -19.08
N ARG A 952 -3.18 25.64 -18.57
CA ARG A 952 -3.19 25.22 -17.16
C ARG A 952 -2.72 26.31 -16.18
N VAL A 953 -1.69 27.07 -16.54
CA VAL A 953 -1.22 28.22 -15.74
C VAL A 953 -2.34 29.26 -15.63
N ASN A 954 -2.97 29.60 -16.75
CA ASN A 954 -4.09 30.55 -16.82
C ASN A 954 -5.31 30.03 -16.05
N PHE A 955 -5.61 28.74 -16.13
CA PHE A 955 -6.68 28.12 -15.33
C PHE A 955 -6.43 28.26 -13.83
N LYS A 956 -5.21 27.92 -13.36
CA LYS A 956 -4.82 28.10 -11.95
C LYS A 956 -4.81 29.56 -11.53
N SER A 957 -4.30 30.46 -12.36
CA SER A 957 -4.37 31.91 -12.15
C SER A 957 -5.81 32.42 -12.07
N SER A 958 -6.72 31.85 -12.86
CA SER A 958 -8.14 32.16 -12.78
C SER A 958 -8.72 31.71 -11.44
N ILE A 959 -8.44 30.49 -10.97
CA ILE A 959 -8.85 30.03 -9.62
C ILE A 959 -8.34 30.97 -8.53
N HIS A 960 -7.08 31.40 -8.61
CA HIS A 960 -6.51 32.36 -7.67
C HIS A 960 -7.23 33.71 -7.73
N SER A 961 -7.54 34.19 -8.94
CA SER A 961 -8.33 35.42 -9.15
C SER A 961 -9.75 35.30 -8.60
N LEU A 962 -10.41 34.14 -8.77
CA LEU A 962 -11.72 33.87 -8.17
C LEU A 962 -11.68 34.00 -6.66
N ALA A 963 -10.67 33.41 -6.01
CA ALA A 963 -10.47 33.52 -4.57
C ALA A 963 -10.33 35.00 -4.13
N LYS A 964 -9.50 35.78 -4.83
CA LYS A 964 -9.28 37.21 -4.52
C LYS A 964 -10.55 38.04 -4.66
N HIS A 965 -11.27 37.90 -5.77
CA HIS A 965 -12.51 38.63 -6.01
C HIS A 965 -13.61 38.23 -5.02
N TYR A 966 -13.70 36.96 -4.66
CA TYR A 966 -14.70 36.53 -3.68
C TYR A 966 -14.40 37.07 -2.27
N LEU A 967 -13.13 37.11 -1.88
CA LEU A 967 -12.68 37.61 -0.57
C LEU A 967 -12.52 39.12 -0.49
N GLY A 968 -12.50 39.84 -1.62
CA GLY A 968 -12.20 41.28 -1.66
C GLY A 968 -10.74 41.62 -1.32
N ASP A 969 -9.82 40.66 -1.50
CA ASP A 969 -8.40 40.82 -1.15
C ASP A 969 -7.67 41.63 -2.23
N GLY A 970 -7.51 42.93 -1.97
CA GLY A 970 -6.85 43.87 -2.87
C GLY A 970 -7.63 44.19 -4.15
N VAL A 971 -8.88 43.74 -4.27
CA VAL A 971 -9.78 43.95 -5.43
C VAL A 971 -11.23 44.17 -4.97
N GLN A 972 -12.09 44.69 -5.85
CA GLN A 972 -13.51 44.83 -5.56
C GLN A 972 -14.15 43.46 -5.34
N GLN A 973 -14.82 43.29 -4.20
CA GLN A 973 -15.50 42.04 -3.86
C GLN A 973 -16.63 41.74 -4.86
N SER A 974 -16.65 40.54 -5.42
CA SER A 974 -17.73 40.07 -6.30
C SER A 974 -18.04 38.60 -6.07
N ARG A 975 -19.33 38.27 -6.09
CA ARG A 975 -19.85 36.89 -6.05
C ARG A 975 -20.28 36.37 -7.41
N VAL A 976 -20.34 37.26 -8.41
CA VAL A 976 -20.67 36.91 -9.79
C VAL A 976 -19.45 37.19 -10.63
N ILE A 977 -18.90 36.13 -11.23
CA ILE A 977 -17.69 36.23 -12.03
C ILE A 977 -17.99 35.70 -13.42
N THR A 978 -17.75 36.53 -14.42
CA THR A 978 -17.95 36.14 -15.82
C THR A 978 -16.64 35.65 -16.39
N LEU A 979 -16.68 34.46 -17.00
CA LEU A 979 -15.56 33.94 -17.74
C LEU A 979 -15.66 34.41 -19.19
N CYS A 980 -14.60 35.06 -19.68
CA CYS A 980 -14.55 35.70 -20.99
C CYS A 980 -13.36 35.22 -21.81
N ASP A 981 -13.54 35.13 -23.13
CA ASP A 981 -12.47 35.05 -24.12
C ASP A 981 -12.04 36.48 -24.44
N GLU A 982 -10.87 36.91 -23.96
CA GLU A 982 -10.35 38.26 -24.16
C GLU A 982 -10.13 38.59 -25.64
N ASP A 983 -9.63 37.63 -26.42
CA ASP A 983 -9.32 37.82 -27.84
C ASP A 983 -10.59 38.00 -28.69
N LYS A 984 -11.70 37.40 -28.26
CA LYS A 984 -12.99 37.46 -28.97
C LYS A 984 -14.02 38.39 -28.33
N GLY A 985 -13.72 38.97 -27.17
CA GLY A 985 -14.65 39.79 -26.40
C GLY A 985 -15.96 39.08 -26.03
N ARG A 986 -15.95 37.74 -25.88
CA ARG A 986 -17.16 36.92 -25.67
C ARG A 986 -17.16 36.27 -24.29
N SER A 987 -18.24 36.45 -23.55
CA SER A 987 -18.51 35.70 -22.31
C SER A 987 -19.05 34.31 -22.62
N TYR A 988 -18.53 33.29 -21.94
CA TYR A 988 -18.94 31.89 -22.15
C TYR A 988 -19.67 31.27 -20.96
N ALA A 989 -19.39 31.71 -19.73
CA ALA A 989 -20.12 31.29 -18.55
C ALA A 989 -20.11 32.38 -17.46
N MET A 990 -21.18 32.42 -16.66
CA MET A 990 -21.24 33.17 -15.41
C MET A 990 -21.19 32.21 -14.24
N LEU A 991 -20.32 32.51 -13.27
CA LEU A 991 -20.16 31.79 -12.02
C LEU A 991 -20.86 32.57 -10.93
N PHE A 992 -21.85 31.95 -10.28
CA PHE A 992 -22.53 32.49 -9.10
C PHE A 992 -22.01 31.77 -7.87
N ILE A 993 -21.06 32.40 -7.18
CA ILE A 993 -20.35 31.79 -6.06
C ILE A 993 -21.17 32.03 -4.77
N GLY A 994 -21.76 30.94 -4.27
CA GLY A 994 -22.51 30.90 -3.03
C GLY A 994 -21.58 31.03 -1.82
N GLY A 995 -20.50 30.25 -1.79
CA GLY A 995 -19.64 30.07 -0.62
C GLY A 995 -18.28 29.50 -0.96
N ILE A 996 -17.34 29.58 -0.01
CA ILE A 996 -16.13 28.75 -0.02
C ILE A 996 -16.31 27.67 1.05
N ARG A 997 -16.24 26.41 0.63
CA ARG A 997 -16.34 25.24 1.51
C ARG A 997 -14.99 24.59 1.71
N MET A 998 -14.76 24.02 2.90
CA MET A 998 -13.54 23.28 3.20
C MET A 998 -13.66 21.83 2.75
N ASP A 999 -12.77 21.42 1.85
CA ASP A 999 -12.57 20.01 1.52
C ASP A 999 -11.53 19.43 2.49
N LEU A 1000 -12.06 18.76 3.52
CA LEU A 1000 -11.30 18.29 4.67
C LEU A 1000 -10.36 17.14 4.31
N THR A 1001 -10.80 16.23 3.42
CA THR A 1001 -10.05 15.04 3.05
C THR A 1001 -8.81 15.40 2.26
N CYS A 1002 -8.95 16.31 1.30
CA CYS A 1002 -7.89 16.70 0.38
C CYS A 1002 -7.17 17.98 0.82
N MET A 1003 -7.48 18.49 2.02
CA MET A 1003 -6.86 19.67 2.65
C MET A 1003 -6.90 20.91 1.76
N THR A 1004 -8.00 21.09 1.03
CA THR A 1004 -8.20 22.14 0.02
C THR A 1004 -9.55 22.84 0.21
N ILE A 1005 -9.95 23.67 -0.75
CA ILE A 1005 -11.23 24.40 -0.75
C ILE A 1005 -12.02 24.11 -2.03
N ALA A 1006 -13.34 24.22 -1.93
CA ALA A 1006 -14.27 24.18 -3.06
C ALA A 1006 -15.09 25.48 -3.11
N PHE A 1007 -15.26 26.04 -4.30
CA PHE A 1007 -16.20 27.14 -4.54
C PHE A 1007 -17.58 26.55 -4.81
N ASP A 1008 -18.50 26.68 -3.86
CA ASP A 1008 -19.90 26.26 -4.02
C ASP A 1008 -20.59 27.19 -5.03
N THR A 1009 -20.70 26.74 -6.28
CA THR A 1009 -20.92 27.61 -7.44
C THR A 1009 -22.00 27.06 -8.35
N ALA A 1010 -22.99 27.88 -8.68
CA ALA A 1010 -23.86 27.64 -9.82
C ALA A 1010 -23.20 28.18 -11.10
N VAL A 1011 -23.14 27.35 -12.14
CA VAL A 1011 -22.56 27.72 -13.44
C VAL A 1011 -23.68 27.94 -14.45
N VAL A 1012 -23.77 29.15 -15.00
CA VAL A 1012 -24.72 29.49 -16.06
C VAL A 1012 -23.95 29.68 -17.37
N PRO A 1013 -24.07 28.76 -18.34
CA PRO A 1013 -23.46 28.94 -19.64
C PRO A 1013 -24.15 30.09 -20.40
N MET A 1014 -23.35 30.97 -21.01
CA MET A 1014 -23.83 32.16 -21.72
C MET A 1014 -23.95 31.92 -23.25
N THR A 1015 -24.22 30.67 -23.63
CA THR A 1015 -24.31 30.23 -25.02
C THR A 1015 -25.49 29.29 -25.23
N ASN A 1016 -26.24 29.46 -26.32
CA ASN A 1016 -27.30 28.54 -26.74
C ASN A 1016 -26.77 27.45 -27.69
N ASP A 1017 -25.47 27.47 -28.00
CA ASP A 1017 -24.81 26.44 -28.80
C ASP A 1017 -24.65 25.18 -27.96
N GLU A 1018 -25.48 24.17 -28.23
CA GLU A 1018 -25.47 22.89 -27.52
C GLU A 1018 -24.09 22.21 -27.54
N ASN A 1019 -23.28 22.38 -28.59
CA ASN A 1019 -21.95 21.76 -28.64
C ASN A 1019 -20.99 22.42 -27.64
N LEU A 1020 -21.13 23.74 -27.48
CA LEU A 1020 -20.33 24.54 -26.55
C LEU A 1020 -20.83 24.37 -25.12
N LEU A 1021 -22.15 24.21 -24.93
CA LEU A 1021 -22.81 23.88 -23.67
C LEU A 1021 -22.41 22.48 -23.18
N ASN A 1022 -22.46 21.50 -24.06
CA ASN A 1022 -22.03 20.12 -23.81
C ASN A 1022 -20.54 20.06 -23.45
N SER A 1023 -19.68 20.80 -24.18
CA SER A 1023 -18.26 20.92 -23.83
C SER A 1023 -18.03 21.61 -22.49
N LEU A 1024 -18.81 22.65 -22.14
CA LEU A 1024 -18.76 23.34 -20.85
C LEU A 1024 -19.19 22.46 -19.67
N LEU A 1025 -20.13 21.55 -19.91
CA LEU A 1025 -20.63 20.57 -18.94
C LEU A 1025 -19.77 19.30 -18.88
N GLY A 1026 -18.68 19.21 -19.66
CA GLY A 1026 -17.86 18.00 -19.77
C GLY A 1026 -18.55 16.84 -20.51
N LEU A 1027 -19.69 17.09 -21.13
CA LEU A 1027 -20.50 16.16 -21.92
C LEU A 1027 -19.93 16.12 -23.35
N LEU A 1028 -18.81 15.45 -23.60
CA LEU A 1028 -18.38 15.26 -24.99
C LEU A 1028 -19.43 14.38 -25.71
N GLN A 1029 -20.07 14.90 -26.76
CA GLN A 1029 -20.93 14.12 -27.64
C GLN A 1029 -20.11 12.95 -28.20
N ILE A 1030 -20.42 11.73 -27.75
CA ILE A 1030 -20.00 10.53 -28.45
C ILE A 1030 -21.02 10.37 -29.58
N GLU A 1031 -20.64 10.77 -30.79
CA GLU A 1031 -21.39 10.47 -32.00
C GLU A 1031 -21.78 8.97 -31.99
N ASN A 1032 -23.08 8.69 -32.13
CA ASN A 1032 -23.56 7.33 -32.37
C ASN A 1032 -22.96 6.84 -33.70
N PRO A 1033 -22.54 5.57 -33.80
CA PRO A 1033 -22.07 5.01 -35.07
C PRO A 1033 -23.17 4.99 -36.14
#